data_AF-A2QXF5-F1
#
_entry.id   AF-A2QXF5-F1
#
_cell.length_a   1.000
_cell.length_b   1.000
_cell.length_c   1.000
_cell.angle_alpha   90.00
_cell.angle_beta   90.00
_cell.angle_gamma   90.00
#
_symmetry.space_group_name_H-M   'P 1'
#
loop_
_entity.id
_entity.type
_entity.pdbx_description
1 polymer ?
#
loop_
_entity_poly.entity_id
_entity_poly.type
_entity_poly.pdbx_seq_one_letter_code
_entity_poly.pdbx_strand_id
1 'polypeptide(L)'
;MATSTIAIMSSDPASASYLSDTSKYGYDFVVSTTQASINSGLLEYLDSDSLPEMYICYYADSNANIVGEISLDDVKEQSGFNPFDIPDGTDYDDPRITALTTKAKFIVGIRMKLGLPPDILPKDLPKPVVEFGSSINDMTFHMYCRECDVIQNSPPSGFGGAGQWQVWSQPRDEAWYVETEVSLVQKDLDKSLDTPYLNQNPNIQQQLRDQLENLSGTAFSLSQLLFDLETAKAKTVPSFGGVGEKAQTVLNESYIKFYADDTAGIPLVAVTATAETADSGSLTLTSLDRQLTLNDNDSRVSTLDFLCATDGHTQPATMPFTWNWVAPADVNSESGVMAINRNTFAAYLKDQLVEMVRPACIAVEKVTVNGQWDFLDADWSYYCLLAAGYSPQTTTVLTNASSPEAIHLEFNSEKLDSAHLDLWYSKLWVKTKYTCDVSFESTNIIRIVQREVIWAEVLVDSSGADGNIADYTLDETYSLSVNQSGNLQLITESSEQTNDSVDPSVSGFLDFFTGINDVFDGLEEKFTGFASKELQQVSFKPMRSFVFPGAQVFTFNQPRFSNYGDLLCGITYVEPSTQAAPARKALTSSQATSHQLSASCELMQNYVAGSLVSPTGKFTALQTKAGLSLVFALDTAGALHVFEEQSGTTHTGWQVRDLSSATLKNAFADRTDVVVRDFDVAQSAIDGSISLMMAATVDENDHLFVSLLNSSSDPSWTSSPIWSPIPFDAELSSSENTADSITITGMLFAEVFSKKQYIIVDTERGSGDATAKDITRYVVNAAAAEGSRWVKADIPVDVEETRYQSCVGRIYGERIDGVYTSGQAGESSQLVYVPLENVYGDGPPEPTRLSLPSGMHPTAIAVARDANLDSDKFGGTELYAVSDATLYLYDTATQQQGTAPTALVTNDSLSGTDTLFAMMQDGVTTLWGKNGNDVVYYLTCPNTQLSVPGAWSAPVPLLTEIERLSPYVNLADGGRTLFAAGGGVIQKIVQKPSTAGSIWRPQRITLAATAPTEPALSFNSYTTTVQVVGTDKMPVRDASLAISAETSTPAYINGLYYVLGGTPVTVKTDAMGTVTVIEATEDLQGTPLTVEIADDSSTTPLVVRPLDTAWKKLSQLNSTENLRAAKVPTDIVAGGVLGSTETTSLVDSAADDSDVQATAAAMDQLGTTWSSIQSGTTRALVRNRGVVPASFY
;
A
#
# COMPACT_ATOMS: atom_id res chain seq x y z
N MET A 1 43.68 36.42 -12.73
CA MET A 1 42.96 35.31 -13.38
C MET A 1 43.60 34.03 -12.89
N ALA A 2 42.91 33.31 -12.03
CA ALA A 2 43.23 31.94 -11.62
C ALA A 2 41.89 31.24 -11.49
N THR A 3 41.76 30.07 -12.11
CA THR A 3 40.50 29.34 -12.26
C THR A 3 40.08 28.71 -10.94
N SER A 4 38.89 29.06 -10.46
CA SER A 4 38.18 28.31 -9.43
C SER A 4 37.59 27.05 -10.07
N THR A 5 38.17 25.89 -9.79
CA THR A 5 37.53 24.61 -10.07
C THR A 5 36.31 24.49 -9.17
N ILE A 6 35.11 24.43 -9.75
CA ILE A 6 33.89 24.12 -9.02
C ILE A 6 34.00 22.65 -8.59
N ALA A 7 33.99 22.40 -7.29
CA ALA A 7 33.90 21.04 -6.78
C ALA A 7 32.50 20.49 -7.08
N ILE A 8 32.44 19.27 -7.61
CA ILE A 8 31.19 18.54 -7.80
C ILE A 8 30.70 18.18 -6.39
N MET A 9 29.58 18.76 -5.96
CA MET A 9 28.88 18.31 -4.76
C MET A 9 28.21 16.97 -5.08
N SER A 10 28.42 15.96 -4.23
CA SER A 10 27.65 14.72 -4.30
C SER A 10 26.19 14.97 -3.94
N SER A 11 25.27 14.24 -4.57
CA SER A 11 23.85 14.27 -4.23
C SER A 11 23.59 13.68 -2.83
N ASP A 12 24.29 12.60 -2.48
CA ASP A 12 24.33 12.03 -1.13
C ASP A 12 25.42 12.72 -0.28
N PRO A 13 25.08 13.41 0.82
CA PRO A 13 26.06 14.03 1.71
C PRO A 13 26.79 13.01 2.59
N ALA A 14 26.18 11.85 2.90
CA ALA A 14 26.83 10.81 3.72
C ALA A 14 27.98 10.13 2.97
N SER A 15 27.99 10.15 1.64
CA SER A 15 29.13 9.69 0.83
C SER A 15 30.46 10.40 1.17
N ALA A 16 30.43 11.56 1.82
CA ALA A 16 31.63 12.23 2.33
C ALA A 16 32.18 11.64 3.64
N SER A 17 31.53 10.63 4.23
CA SER A 17 31.95 9.94 5.46
C SER A 17 33.39 9.42 5.37
N TYR A 18 34.21 9.84 6.32
CA TYR A 18 35.61 9.45 6.45
C TYR A 18 35.95 9.08 7.91
N LEU A 19 35.20 8.14 8.49
CA LEU A 19 35.40 7.67 9.87
C LEU A 19 36.79 7.08 10.11
N SER A 20 37.42 6.55 9.07
CA SER A 20 38.78 6.03 9.08
C SER A 20 39.91 7.09 9.19
N ASP A 21 39.61 8.40 9.16
CA ASP A 21 40.56 9.47 9.51
C ASP A 21 40.86 9.49 11.03
N THR A 22 41.76 8.60 11.47
CA THR A 22 42.22 8.52 12.87
C THR A 22 42.87 9.79 13.42
N SER A 23 43.08 10.83 12.61
CA SER A 23 43.54 12.14 13.09
C SER A 23 42.41 13.05 13.60
N LYS A 24 41.14 12.70 13.33
CA LYS A 24 39.94 13.44 13.73
C LYS A 24 38.82 12.57 14.31
N TYR A 25 38.64 11.37 13.76
CA TYR A 25 37.54 10.45 14.05
C TYR A 25 38.11 9.13 14.59
N GLY A 26 37.84 8.00 13.93
CA GLY A 26 38.25 6.67 14.39
C GLY A 26 37.18 5.91 15.20
N TYR A 27 35.91 6.32 15.15
CA TYR A 27 34.79 5.53 15.67
C TYR A 27 34.65 4.25 14.85
N ASP A 28 34.18 3.15 15.46
CA ASP A 28 33.98 1.88 14.75
C ASP A 28 32.70 1.91 13.91
N PHE A 29 31.64 2.52 14.45
CA PHE A 29 30.47 2.89 13.69
C PHE A 29 29.78 4.12 14.30
N VAL A 30 28.91 4.74 13.51
CA VAL A 30 28.03 5.84 13.92
C VAL A 30 26.60 5.43 13.58
N VAL A 31 25.65 5.71 14.48
CA VAL A 31 24.21 5.63 14.18
C VAL A 31 23.66 7.04 14.26
N SER A 32 23.13 7.57 13.16
CA SER A 32 22.54 8.91 13.10
C SER A 32 21.02 8.81 12.98
N THR A 33 20.29 9.78 13.52
CA THR A 33 18.82 9.86 13.42
C THR A 33 18.37 11.30 13.22
N THR A 34 17.53 11.55 12.22
CA THR A 34 17.09 12.90 11.87
C THR A 34 16.17 13.51 12.93
N GLN A 35 16.26 14.85 13.08
CA GLN A 35 15.34 15.62 13.91
C GLN A 35 13.88 15.39 13.45
N ALA A 36 13.65 15.26 12.15
CA ALA A 36 12.35 14.91 11.57
C ALA A 36 11.80 13.59 12.13
N SER A 37 12.60 12.51 12.14
CA SER A 37 12.15 11.21 12.65
C SER A 37 11.98 11.17 14.17
N ILE A 38 12.80 11.92 14.94
CA ILE A 38 12.54 12.08 16.39
C ILE A 38 11.22 12.81 16.64
N ASN A 39 10.89 13.82 15.83
CA ASN A 39 9.60 14.50 15.91
C ASN A 39 8.43 13.59 15.51
N SER A 40 8.58 12.78 14.47
CA SER A 40 7.54 11.85 14.00
C SER A 40 7.07 10.91 15.13
N GLY A 41 8.00 10.23 15.82
CA GLY A 41 7.65 9.33 16.94
C GLY A 41 7.15 10.06 18.20
N LEU A 42 7.56 11.32 18.43
CA LEU A 42 6.97 12.15 19.48
C LEU A 42 5.53 12.57 19.15
N LEU A 43 5.24 12.85 17.88
CA LEU A 43 3.93 13.25 17.39
C LEU A 43 2.95 12.07 17.37
N GLU A 44 3.39 10.89 16.95
CA GLU A 44 2.67 9.61 17.08
C GLU A 44 2.23 9.38 18.54
N TYR A 45 3.16 9.42 19.50
CA TYR A 45 2.84 9.28 20.92
C TYR A 45 1.86 10.35 21.42
N LEU A 46 2.07 11.63 21.05
CA LEU A 46 1.21 12.74 21.50
C LEU A 46 -0.19 12.70 20.85
N ASP A 47 -0.41 11.97 19.76
CA ASP A 47 -1.75 11.80 19.16
C ASP A 47 -2.63 10.82 19.96
N SER A 48 -2.02 9.99 20.82
CA SER A 48 -2.70 8.92 21.56
C SER A 48 -3.87 9.40 22.44
N ASP A 49 -4.99 8.68 22.34
CA ASP A 49 -6.19 8.91 23.16
C ASP A 49 -5.98 8.61 24.66
N SER A 50 -5.00 7.77 25.02
CA SER A 50 -4.80 7.25 26.38
C SER A 50 -3.94 8.16 27.28
N LEU A 51 -3.45 9.27 26.77
CA LEU A 51 -2.59 10.20 27.50
C LEU A 51 -3.30 10.83 28.71
N PRO A 52 -2.56 11.16 29.78
CA PRO A 52 -3.13 11.61 31.05
C PRO A 52 -3.85 12.96 30.93
N GLU A 53 -4.74 13.19 31.90
CA GLU A 53 -5.43 14.45 32.13
C GLU A 53 -5.12 14.94 33.55
N MET A 54 -4.77 16.22 33.69
CA MET A 54 -4.41 16.85 34.96
C MET A 54 -5.36 18.01 35.29
N TYR A 55 -5.71 18.12 36.57
CA TYR A 55 -6.52 19.20 37.13
C TYR A 55 -5.75 19.90 38.24
N ILE A 56 -5.47 21.18 38.04
CA ILE A 56 -4.75 22.04 39.00
C ILE A 56 -5.70 23.14 39.46
N CYS A 57 -5.93 23.24 40.77
CA CYS A 57 -6.76 24.30 41.35
C CYS A 57 -5.95 25.09 42.38
N TYR A 58 -6.19 26.39 42.45
CA TYR A 58 -5.56 27.29 43.43
C TYR A 58 -6.61 27.99 44.28
N TYR A 59 -6.23 28.31 45.51
CA TYR A 59 -7.04 29.11 46.43
C TYR A 59 -6.36 30.44 46.78
N ALA A 60 -7.18 31.41 47.21
CA ALA A 60 -6.75 32.78 47.50
C ALA A 60 -6.83 33.20 48.98
N ASP A 61 -6.13 34.30 49.28
CA ASP A 61 -6.23 35.05 50.53
C ASP A 61 -7.48 35.97 50.56
N SER A 62 -7.63 36.72 51.65
CA SER A 62 -8.68 37.73 51.83
C SER A 62 -8.67 38.88 50.82
N ASN A 63 -7.59 39.02 50.04
CA ASN A 63 -7.38 40.08 49.05
C ASN A 63 -7.46 39.53 47.60
N ALA A 64 -7.90 38.27 47.43
CA ALA A 64 -7.93 37.54 46.16
C ALA A 64 -6.53 37.33 45.51
N ASN A 65 -5.45 37.33 46.30
CA ASN A 65 -4.13 36.91 45.85
C ASN A 65 -4.01 35.39 45.95
N ILE A 66 -3.31 34.77 45.00
CA ILE A 66 -3.03 33.33 45.00
C ILE A 66 -2.14 32.98 46.20
N VAL A 67 -2.50 31.94 46.97
CA VAL A 67 -1.77 31.50 48.17
C VAL A 67 -1.13 30.12 47.99
N GLY A 68 -1.82 29.21 47.32
CA GLY A 68 -1.33 27.86 47.10
C GLY A 68 -2.33 26.97 46.34
N GLU A 69 -1.86 25.77 46.02
CA GLU A 69 -2.60 24.73 45.32
C GLU A 69 -3.57 23.99 46.25
N ILE A 70 -4.67 23.48 45.71
CA ILE A 70 -5.71 22.68 46.35
C ILE A 70 -6.18 21.62 45.36
N SER A 71 -6.49 20.39 45.81
CA SER A 71 -6.94 19.35 44.87
C SER A 71 -8.36 19.64 44.35
N LEU A 72 -8.69 19.15 43.15
CA LEU A 72 -10.04 19.28 42.60
C LEU A 72 -11.09 18.61 43.52
N ASP A 73 -10.76 17.47 44.12
CA ASP A 73 -11.68 16.78 45.03
C ASP A 73 -11.89 17.55 46.35
N ASP A 74 -10.86 18.19 46.90
CA ASP A 74 -11.02 19.12 48.04
C ASP A 74 -11.92 20.31 47.68
N VAL A 75 -11.75 20.89 46.48
CA VAL A 75 -12.62 21.97 45.99
C VAL A 75 -14.08 21.51 45.88
N LYS A 76 -14.30 20.29 45.37
CA LYS A 76 -15.64 19.68 45.25
C LYS A 76 -16.25 19.37 46.62
N GLU A 77 -15.49 18.81 47.56
CA GLU A 77 -15.96 18.51 48.92
C GLU A 77 -16.33 19.80 49.68
N GLN A 78 -15.48 20.83 49.61
CA GLN A 78 -15.68 22.09 50.34
C GLN A 78 -16.81 22.94 49.74
N SER A 79 -16.90 23.04 48.41
CA SER A 79 -17.89 23.89 47.74
C SER A 79 -19.25 23.19 47.55
N GLY A 80 -19.21 21.89 47.20
CA GLY A 80 -20.33 21.11 46.66
C GLY A 80 -20.41 21.06 45.14
N PHE A 81 -19.45 21.66 44.41
CA PHE A 81 -19.49 21.83 42.95
C PHE A 81 -18.13 21.61 42.29
N ASN A 82 -18.14 21.17 41.02
CA ASN A 82 -16.97 21.17 40.16
C ASN A 82 -16.84 22.55 39.47
N PRO A 83 -15.70 23.27 39.58
CA PRO A 83 -15.51 24.52 38.86
C PRO A 83 -15.56 24.34 37.33
N PHE A 84 -15.11 23.21 36.79
CA PHE A 84 -15.06 22.96 35.34
C PHE A 84 -16.44 22.69 34.71
N ASP A 85 -17.50 22.51 35.51
CA ASP A 85 -18.88 22.37 35.01
C ASP A 85 -19.60 23.74 34.85
N ILE A 86 -18.90 24.87 35.04
CA ILE A 86 -19.49 26.23 35.06
C ILE A 86 -19.06 27.01 33.81
N PRO A 87 -19.96 27.30 32.85
CA PRO A 87 -19.62 28.00 31.61
C PRO A 87 -19.07 29.41 31.82
N ASP A 88 -18.31 29.89 30.83
CA ASP A 88 -17.86 31.28 30.74
C ASP A 88 -19.01 32.30 30.87
N GLY A 89 -18.72 33.46 31.46
CA GLY A 89 -19.67 34.55 31.59
C GLY A 89 -20.87 34.29 32.51
N THR A 90 -20.88 33.18 33.27
CA THR A 90 -21.90 32.91 34.30
C THR A 90 -21.91 34.04 35.34
N ASP A 91 -23.11 34.50 35.72
CA ASP A 91 -23.28 35.58 36.70
C ASP A 91 -22.59 35.25 38.03
N TYR A 92 -21.88 36.22 38.61
CA TYR A 92 -21.10 36.03 39.81
C TYR A 92 -21.94 35.69 41.05
N ASP A 93 -23.19 36.15 41.07
CA ASP A 93 -24.17 35.84 42.12
C ASP A 93 -24.72 34.40 42.00
N ASP A 94 -24.28 33.59 41.02
CA ASP A 94 -24.63 32.17 40.93
C ASP A 94 -24.22 31.42 42.21
N PRO A 95 -25.12 30.61 42.82
CA PRO A 95 -24.83 29.87 44.05
C PRO A 95 -23.59 28.96 43.97
N ARG A 96 -23.23 28.47 42.78
CA ARG A 96 -22.05 27.62 42.52
C ARG A 96 -20.76 28.44 42.67
N ILE A 97 -20.67 29.56 41.98
CA ILE A 97 -19.53 30.50 42.03
C ILE A 97 -19.40 31.08 43.44
N THR A 98 -20.52 31.45 44.07
CA THR A 98 -20.55 31.90 45.46
C THR A 98 -19.99 30.85 46.41
N ALA A 99 -20.35 29.57 46.26
CA ALA A 99 -19.84 28.48 47.10
C ALA A 99 -18.35 28.19 46.86
N LEU A 100 -17.89 28.17 45.61
CA LEU A 100 -16.47 28.02 45.25
C LEU A 100 -15.62 29.15 45.83
N THR A 101 -16.10 30.40 45.75
CA THR A 101 -15.42 31.59 46.26
C THR A 101 -15.39 31.65 47.79
N THR A 102 -16.50 31.33 48.46
CA THR A 102 -16.63 31.56 49.92
C THR A 102 -16.23 30.37 50.78
N LYS A 103 -16.34 29.13 50.27
CA LYS A 103 -16.00 27.91 51.02
C LYS A 103 -14.62 27.38 50.64
N ALA A 104 -14.40 27.12 49.35
CA ALA A 104 -13.13 26.58 48.83
C ALA A 104 -12.07 27.67 48.55
N LYS A 105 -12.47 28.95 48.54
CA LYS A 105 -11.62 30.10 48.15
C LYS A 105 -10.95 29.96 46.78
N PHE A 106 -11.56 29.16 45.91
CA PHE A 106 -11.05 28.85 44.58
C PHE A 106 -10.85 30.13 43.76
N ILE A 107 -9.68 30.32 43.16
CA ILE A 107 -9.32 31.55 42.43
C ILE A 107 -8.91 31.29 40.97
N VAL A 108 -8.19 30.19 40.72
CA VAL A 108 -7.77 29.75 39.39
C VAL A 108 -7.93 28.23 39.31
N GLY A 109 -8.38 27.73 38.17
CA GLY A 109 -8.39 26.30 37.86
C GLY A 109 -7.91 26.06 36.44
N ILE A 110 -7.14 25.00 36.23
CA ILE A 110 -6.64 24.57 34.94
C ILE A 110 -6.93 23.07 34.78
N ARG A 111 -7.52 22.70 33.65
CA ARG A 111 -7.64 21.32 33.17
C ARG A 111 -6.76 21.23 31.92
N MET A 112 -5.90 20.22 31.84
CA MET A 112 -5.07 19.96 30.66
C MET A 112 -5.09 18.46 30.35
N LYS A 113 -5.33 18.11 29.09
CA LYS A 113 -5.07 16.77 28.57
C LYS A 113 -3.80 16.79 27.73
N LEU A 114 -2.86 15.90 28.02
CA LEU A 114 -1.63 15.77 27.24
C LEU A 114 -1.96 15.29 25.82
N GLY A 115 -1.21 15.77 24.83
CA GLY A 115 -1.32 15.33 23.44
C GLY A 115 -1.48 16.47 22.43
N LEU A 116 -1.96 16.13 21.23
CA LEU A 116 -2.14 17.06 20.10
C LEU A 116 -3.59 17.57 19.95
N PRO A 117 -3.81 18.82 19.47
CA PRO A 117 -5.16 19.35 19.20
C PRO A 117 -5.92 18.51 18.14
N PRO A 118 -7.22 18.26 18.33
CA PRO A 118 -7.93 17.23 17.57
C PRO A 118 -8.25 17.57 16.10
N ASP A 119 -8.31 18.85 15.72
CA ASP A 119 -8.68 19.27 14.35
C ASP A 119 -7.47 19.82 13.56
N ILE A 120 -6.24 19.61 14.04
CA ILE A 120 -4.98 19.94 13.35
C ILE A 120 -4.28 18.61 13.00
N LEU A 121 -3.81 18.43 11.77
CA LEU A 121 -2.96 17.27 11.44
C LEU A 121 -1.59 17.44 12.13
N PRO A 122 -0.96 16.38 12.68
CA PRO A 122 0.29 16.53 13.41
C PRO A 122 1.41 17.23 12.62
N LYS A 123 1.53 16.95 11.31
CA LYS A 123 2.46 17.66 10.40
C LYS A 123 2.17 19.15 10.18
N ASP A 124 0.94 19.61 10.40
CA ASP A 124 0.47 20.98 10.17
C ASP A 124 0.56 21.84 11.46
N LEU A 125 1.19 21.35 12.52
CA LEU A 125 1.42 22.09 13.76
C LEU A 125 2.31 23.32 13.55
N PRO A 126 2.13 24.40 14.35
CA PRO A 126 2.85 25.65 14.14
C PRO A 126 4.37 25.58 14.44
N LYS A 127 4.82 24.52 15.14
CA LYS A 127 6.22 24.21 15.48
C LYS A 127 6.41 22.69 15.57
N PRO A 128 7.62 22.16 15.32
CA PRO A 128 7.96 20.79 15.69
C PRO A 128 7.98 20.63 17.21
N VAL A 129 7.70 19.43 17.74
CA VAL A 129 7.78 19.14 19.19
C VAL A 129 9.19 19.40 19.72
N VAL A 130 10.23 19.08 18.96
CA VAL A 130 11.64 19.25 19.33
C VAL A 130 12.43 19.92 18.21
N GLU A 131 13.24 20.90 18.59
CA GLU A 131 14.21 21.57 17.72
C GLU A 131 15.61 21.50 18.36
N PHE A 132 16.59 21.03 17.59
CA PHE A 132 17.97 20.89 18.02
C PHE A 132 18.63 22.27 18.12
N GLY A 133 19.19 22.60 19.28
CA GLY A 133 20.03 23.78 19.47
C GLY A 133 21.51 23.43 19.35
N SER A 134 22.35 24.20 20.04
CA SER A 134 23.81 24.17 19.83
C SER A 134 24.53 22.91 20.34
N SER A 135 23.86 22.08 21.15
CA SER A 135 24.39 20.82 21.68
C SER A 135 23.26 19.94 22.24
N ILE A 136 23.56 18.68 22.59
CA ILE A 136 22.63 17.77 23.29
C ILE A 136 22.14 18.28 24.66
N ASN A 137 22.70 19.38 25.18
CA ASN A 137 22.29 20.02 26.43
C ASN A 137 21.45 21.30 26.23
N ASP A 138 21.32 21.77 24.98
CA ASP A 138 20.57 22.98 24.58
C ASP A 138 19.65 22.59 23.42
N MET A 139 18.47 22.09 23.75
CA MET A 139 17.41 21.76 22.80
C MET A 139 16.16 22.58 23.15
N THR A 140 15.31 22.85 22.16
CA THR A 140 13.99 23.46 22.40
C THR A 140 12.93 22.38 22.35
N PHE A 141 12.08 22.30 23.38
CA PHE A 141 10.91 21.42 23.42
C PHE A 141 9.64 22.28 23.47
N HIS A 142 8.74 22.08 22.51
CA HIS A 142 7.44 22.72 22.40
C HIS A 142 6.38 21.83 23.07
N MET A 143 5.93 22.24 24.26
CA MET A 143 4.96 21.50 25.05
C MET A 143 3.54 21.79 24.57
N TYR A 144 2.91 20.82 23.92
CA TYR A 144 1.53 20.88 23.39
C TYR A 144 0.49 20.30 24.35
N CYS A 145 -0.79 20.63 24.14
CA CYS A 145 -1.90 19.94 24.78
C CYS A 145 -3.06 19.67 23.81
N ARG A 146 -3.81 18.61 24.09
CA ARG A 146 -4.98 18.21 23.29
C ARG A 146 -6.20 19.04 23.63
N GLU A 147 -6.39 19.29 24.92
CA GLU A 147 -7.42 20.15 25.48
C GLU A 147 -6.82 20.93 26.64
N CYS A 148 -7.11 22.23 26.73
CA CYS A 148 -6.80 23.05 27.90
C CYS A 148 -7.97 23.98 28.21
N ASP A 149 -8.50 23.88 29.43
CA ASP A 149 -9.51 24.80 29.97
C ASP A 149 -8.93 25.56 31.16
N VAL A 150 -9.10 26.87 31.16
CA VAL A 150 -8.47 27.79 32.11
C VAL A 150 -9.56 28.68 32.71
N ILE A 151 -9.68 28.66 34.04
CA ILE A 151 -10.70 29.37 34.81
C ILE A 151 -10.03 30.45 35.64
N GLN A 152 -10.54 31.69 35.56
CA GLN A 152 -10.21 32.77 36.49
C GLN A 152 -11.47 33.23 37.22
N ASN A 153 -11.53 32.95 38.51
CA ASN A 153 -12.50 33.55 39.41
C ASN A 153 -11.98 34.92 39.88
N SER A 154 -12.73 35.99 39.62
CA SER A 154 -12.36 37.37 39.97
C SER A 154 -13.39 37.97 40.92
N PRO A 155 -13.18 37.88 42.26
CA PRO A 155 -14.15 38.41 43.23
C PRO A 155 -14.36 39.92 43.17
N PRO A 156 -15.55 40.43 43.55
CA PRO A 156 -15.84 41.86 43.62
C PRO A 156 -14.84 42.61 44.49
N SER A 157 -14.36 43.76 44.01
CA SER A 157 -13.44 44.59 44.79
C SER A 157 -14.19 45.51 45.76
N GLY A 158 -13.60 45.77 46.94
CA GLY A 158 -14.14 46.71 47.92
C GLY A 158 -14.27 48.17 47.46
N PHE A 159 -13.86 48.47 46.21
CA PHE A 159 -13.98 49.77 45.55
C PHE A 159 -15.06 49.81 44.45
N GLY A 160 -15.88 48.76 44.32
CA GLY A 160 -17.09 48.77 43.47
C GLY A 160 -16.94 48.11 42.09
N GLY A 161 -15.91 47.29 41.87
CA GLY A 161 -15.86 46.40 40.69
C GLY A 161 -16.78 45.19 40.87
N ALA A 162 -17.58 44.86 39.85
CA ALA A 162 -18.37 43.63 39.83
C ALA A 162 -17.45 42.39 39.77
N GLY A 163 -17.88 41.29 40.39
CA GLY A 163 -17.18 40.01 40.27
C GLY A 163 -17.36 39.41 38.88
N GLN A 164 -16.40 38.61 38.41
CA GLN A 164 -16.43 37.96 37.10
C GLN A 164 -15.99 36.50 37.22
N TRP A 165 -16.64 35.62 36.47
CA TRP A 165 -16.23 34.24 36.22
C TRP A 165 -15.86 34.12 34.75
N GLN A 166 -14.61 33.77 34.49
CA GLN A 166 -14.06 33.72 33.14
C GLN A 166 -13.49 32.33 32.87
N VAL A 167 -13.84 31.75 31.72
CA VAL A 167 -13.31 30.47 31.24
C VAL A 167 -12.79 30.65 29.82
N TRP A 168 -11.53 30.29 29.60
CA TRP A 168 -10.90 30.22 28.28
C TRP A 168 -10.60 28.75 27.97
N SER A 169 -10.93 28.30 26.77
CA SER A 169 -10.62 26.97 26.26
C SER A 169 -9.74 27.07 25.01
N GLN A 170 -8.80 26.16 24.84
CA GLN A 170 -8.04 26.01 23.59
C GLN A 170 -9.02 25.74 22.43
N PRO A 171 -8.99 26.52 21.33
CA PRO A 171 -9.74 26.21 20.11
C PRO A 171 -9.28 24.87 19.51
N ARG A 172 -10.18 24.10 18.90
CA ARG A 172 -9.82 22.78 18.34
C ARG A 172 -8.88 22.88 17.12
N ASP A 173 -8.92 24.03 16.45
CA ASP A 173 -8.16 24.43 15.25
C ASP A 173 -6.96 25.36 15.55
N GLU A 174 -6.67 25.67 16.81
CA GLU A 174 -5.52 26.49 17.21
C GLU A 174 -4.74 25.85 18.38
N ALA A 175 -3.45 25.55 18.17
CA ALA A 175 -2.60 24.91 19.18
C ALA A 175 -2.05 25.92 20.20
N TRP A 176 -2.31 25.71 21.48
CA TRP A 176 -1.59 26.37 22.58
C TRP A 176 -0.34 25.56 22.93
N TYR A 177 0.80 26.24 23.09
CA TYR A 177 2.07 25.60 23.43
C TYR A 177 3.00 26.49 24.25
N VAL A 178 4.01 25.88 24.87
CA VAL A 178 5.09 26.55 25.63
C VAL A 178 6.44 26.14 25.06
N GLU A 179 7.30 27.12 24.76
CA GLU A 179 8.68 26.87 24.33
C GLU A 179 9.60 26.71 25.56
N THR A 180 10.28 25.58 25.67
CA THR A 180 11.18 25.28 26.80
C THR A 180 12.58 24.87 26.35
N GLU A 181 13.59 25.16 27.16
CA GLU A 181 14.96 24.67 27.05
C GLU A 181 15.09 23.36 27.83
N VAL A 182 15.57 22.30 27.16
CA VAL A 182 15.74 20.95 27.70
C VAL A 182 17.10 20.38 27.32
N SER A 183 17.58 19.40 28.09
CA SER A 183 18.80 18.63 27.82
C SER A 183 18.46 17.14 27.63
N LEU A 184 19.34 16.35 27.02
CA LEU A 184 19.23 14.89 27.01
C LEU A 184 19.90 14.27 28.23
N VAL A 185 19.18 13.42 28.95
CA VAL A 185 19.67 12.67 30.12
C VAL A 185 19.69 11.18 29.85
N GLN A 186 20.77 10.51 30.25
CA GLN A 186 20.90 9.06 30.20
C GLN A 186 20.57 8.48 31.58
N LYS A 187 19.61 7.55 31.64
CA LYS A 187 19.24 6.79 32.85
C LYS A 187 19.49 5.30 32.61
N ASP A 188 19.76 4.52 33.65
CA ASP A 188 19.83 3.05 33.54
C ASP A 188 18.44 2.49 33.16
N LEU A 189 18.41 1.33 32.49
CA LEU A 189 17.19 0.61 32.12
C LEU A 189 17.28 -0.84 32.60
N ASP A 190 16.22 -1.35 33.25
CA ASP A 190 16.19 -2.75 33.69
C ASP A 190 15.89 -3.71 32.53
N LYS A 191 16.39 -4.95 32.59
CA LYS A 191 16.20 -5.97 31.55
C LYS A 191 14.76 -6.47 31.40
N SER A 192 13.90 -6.22 32.39
CA SER A 192 12.44 -6.42 32.25
C SER A 192 11.76 -5.37 31.35
N LEU A 193 12.46 -4.27 31.04
CA LEU A 193 11.95 -3.08 30.33
C LEU A 193 10.80 -2.37 31.07
N ASP A 194 10.76 -2.46 32.40
CA ASP A 194 9.75 -1.84 33.27
C ASP A 194 9.94 -0.32 33.37
N THR A 195 9.20 0.44 32.54
CA THR A 195 9.11 1.91 32.60
C THR A 195 7.67 2.35 32.35
N PRO A 196 7.23 3.54 32.83
CA PRO A 196 5.88 4.04 32.57
C PRO A 196 5.52 4.06 31.08
N TYR A 197 6.42 4.55 30.22
CA TYR A 197 6.25 4.57 28.76
C TYR A 197 6.10 3.17 28.17
N LEU A 198 7.03 2.25 28.46
CA LEU A 198 7.01 0.91 27.86
C LEU A 198 5.88 0.02 28.40
N ASN A 199 5.40 0.27 29.62
CA ASN A 199 4.23 -0.41 30.17
C ASN A 199 2.91 0.09 29.55
N GLN A 200 2.86 1.35 29.11
CA GLN A 200 1.76 1.88 28.30
C GLN A 200 1.85 1.44 26.83
N ASN A 201 3.05 1.10 26.34
CA ASN A 201 3.34 0.68 24.97
C ASN A 201 3.88 -0.78 24.92
N PRO A 202 3.06 -1.78 25.33
CA PRO A 202 3.52 -3.16 25.53
C PRO A 202 4.02 -3.83 24.25
N ASN A 203 3.58 -3.36 23.09
CA ASN A 203 4.02 -3.86 21.79
C ASN A 203 5.47 -3.42 21.47
N ILE A 204 5.81 -2.14 21.65
CA ILE A 204 7.18 -1.62 21.52
C ILE A 204 8.09 -2.32 22.55
N GLN A 205 7.59 -2.48 23.79
CA GLN A 205 8.28 -3.23 24.84
C GLN A 205 8.54 -4.70 24.43
N GLN A 206 7.64 -5.33 23.66
CA GLN A 206 7.87 -6.69 23.17
C GLN A 206 8.85 -6.74 21.99
N GLN A 207 8.74 -5.83 21.02
CA GLN A 207 9.71 -5.73 19.91
C GLN A 207 11.15 -5.53 20.44
N LEU A 208 11.33 -4.66 21.46
CA LEU A 208 12.61 -4.47 22.13
C LEU A 208 13.07 -5.75 22.84
N ARG A 209 12.19 -6.49 23.53
CA ARG A 209 12.54 -7.79 24.13
C ARG A 209 13.01 -8.78 23.06
N ASP A 210 12.28 -8.93 21.96
CA ASP A 210 12.62 -9.87 20.88
C ASP A 210 13.98 -9.54 20.23
N GLN A 211 14.33 -8.25 20.07
CA GLN A 211 15.67 -7.85 19.61
C GLN A 211 16.77 -8.12 20.65
N LEU A 212 16.50 -7.89 21.93
CA LEU A 212 17.46 -8.16 23.01
C LEU A 212 17.66 -9.66 23.26
N GLU A 213 16.68 -10.51 22.99
CA GLU A 213 16.85 -11.97 23.03
C GLU A 213 17.84 -12.47 21.96
N ASN A 214 17.99 -11.77 20.82
CA ASN A 214 18.99 -12.10 19.81
C ASN A 214 20.44 -11.80 20.24
N LEU A 215 20.66 -11.09 21.36
CA LEU A 215 21.98 -10.90 21.98
C LEU A 215 22.42 -12.09 22.85
N SER A 216 21.78 -13.26 22.74
CA SER A 216 21.98 -14.42 23.61
C SER A 216 23.40 -15.03 23.53
N GLY A 217 24.34 -14.42 24.24
CA GLY A 217 25.73 -14.88 24.35
C GLY A 217 26.57 -14.00 25.29
N THR A 218 26.37 -12.68 25.25
CA THR A 218 27.10 -11.71 26.07
C THR A 218 26.28 -11.23 27.26
N ALA A 219 26.95 -10.97 28.39
CA ALA A 219 26.35 -10.17 29.46
C ALA A 219 26.35 -8.70 29.01
N PHE A 220 25.22 -8.01 29.13
CA PHE A 220 25.07 -6.60 28.75
C PHE A 220 24.34 -5.78 29.81
N SER A 221 24.61 -4.48 29.88
CA SER A 221 23.78 -3.48 30.55
C SER A 221 22.88 -2.77 29.53
N LEU A 222 21.74 -2.25 29.99
CA LEU A 222 20.84 -1.41 29.19
C LEU A 222 20.81 0.00 29.77
N SER A 223 20.75 1.00 28.89
CA SER A 223 20.45 2.37 29.29
C SER A 223 19.52 3.05 28.28
N GLN A 224 18.78 4.03 28.76
CA GLN A 224 17.79 4.81 28.01
C GLN A 224 18.21 6.28 27.95
N LEU A 225 17.93 6.93 26.82
CA LEU A 225 18.11 8.37 26.62
C LEU A 225 16.73 9.04 26.64
N LEU A 226 16.62 10.14 27.38
CA LEU A 226 15.36 10.85 27.66
C LEU A 226 15.55 12.36 27.49
N PHE A 227 14.47 13.08 27.21
CA PHE A 227 14.44 14.52 27.46
C PHE A 227 14.33 14.78 28.96
N ASP A 228 15.23 15.61 29.50
CA ASP A 228 15.15 16.08 30.89
C ASP A 228 14.09 17.19 30.99
N LEU A 229 12.84 16.79 31.18
CA LEU A 229 11.74 17.72 31.42
C LEU A 229 11.61 18.10 32.90
N GLU A 230 12.25 17.37 33.82
CA GLU A 230 12.32 17.70 35.26
C GLU A 230 13.05 19.05 35.47
N THR A 231 14.06 19.36 34.65
CA THR A 231 14.85 20.60 34.74
C THR A 231 14.55 21.64 33.65
N ALA A 232 13.48 21.43 32.86
CA ALA A 232 13.08 22.29 31.75
C ALA A 232 12.83 23.75 32.17
N LYS A 233 13.19 24.71 31.30
CA LYS A 233 13.02 26.15 31.56
C LYS A 233 12.29 26.85 30.41
N ALA A 234 11.29 27.67 30.69
CA ALA A 234 10.62 28.45 29.64
C ALA A 234 11.61 29.38 28.90
N LYS A 235 11.70 29.27 27.57
CA LYS A 235 12.46 30.21 26.71
C LYS A 235 11.65 31.48 26.44
N THR A 236 10.32 31.37 26.34
CA THR A 236 9.40 32.49 26.12
C THR A 236 8.27 32.52 27.15
N VAL A 237 7.66 33.70 27.34
CA VAL A 237 6.39 33.80 28.08
C VAL A 237 5.27 33.57 27.06
N PRO A 238 4.50 32.47 27.17
CA PRO A 238 3.42 32.18 26.22
C PRO A 238 2.29 33.22 26.33
N SER A 239 1.51 33.37 25.26
CA SER A 239 0.34 34.26 25.23
C SER A 239 -0.88 33.50 24.74
N PHE A 240 -1.69 33.00 25.66
CA PHE A 240 -2.86 32.17 25.36
C PHE A 240 -4.11 33.03 25.20
N GLY A 241 -4.43 33.48 23.98
CA GLY A 241 -5.76 34.02 23.62
C GLY A 241 -6.32 35.19 24.45
N GLY A 242 -5.51 35.87 25.28
CA GLY A 242 -5.99 36.90 26.21
C GLY A 242 -6.48 36.38 27.57
N VAL A 243 -5.99 35.21 28.03
CA VAL A 243 -6.14 34.71 29.40
C VAL A 243 -5.76 35.79 30.42
N GLY A 244 -6.54 35.91 31.50
CA GLY A 244 -6.34 36.91 32.55
C GLY A 244 -5.03 36.76 33.32
N GLU A 245 -4.42 37.88 33.74
CA GLU A 245 -3.07 37.96 34.35
C GLU A 245 -2.80 36.94 35.47
N LYS A 246 -3.79 36.67 36.35
CA LYS A 246 -3.63 35.71 37.45
C LYS A 246 -3.62 34.27 36.93
N ALA A 247 -4.54 33.93 36.03
CA ALA A 247 -4.58 32.61 35.42
C ALA A 247 -3.38 32.36 34.50
N GLN A 248 -2.95 33.35 33.72
CA GLN A 248 -1.76 33.28 32.85
C GLN A 248 -0.49 32.97 33.64
N THR A 249 -0.33 33.56 34.83
CA THR A 249 0.82 33.28 35.71
C THR A 249 0.85 31.81 36.13
N VAL A 250 -0.29 31.26 36.58
CA VAL A 250 -0.40 29.85 36.98
C VAL A 250 -0.23 28.91 35.78
N LEU A 251 -0.79 29.27 34.63
CA LEU A 251 -0.77 28.48 33.41
C LEU A 251 0.65 28.25 32.88
N ASN A 252 1.49 29.28 32.92
CA ASN A 252 2.90 29.19 32.55
C ASN A 252 3.69 28.19 33.42
N GLU A 253 3.44 28.18 34.74
CA GLU A 253 4.07 27.22 35.66
C GLU A 253 3.47 25.80 35.51
N SER A 254 2.18 25.72 35.19
CA SER A 254 1.42 24.47 35.11
C SER A 254 1.80 23.59 33.92
N TYR A 255 2.03 24.17 32.73
CA TYR A 255 2.43 23.41 31.54
C TYR A 255 3.72 22.61 31.77
N ILE A 256 4.75 23.26 32.34
CA ILE A 256 6.03 22.61 32.64
C ILE A 256 5.84 21.54 33.73
N LYS A 257 5.09 21.86 34.79
CA LYS A 257 4.78 20.90 35.87
C LYS A 257 4.06 19.64 35.35
N PHE A 258 3.20 19.77 34.34
CA PHE A 258 2.48 18.64 33.75
C PHE A 258 3.39 17.72 32.92
N TYR A 259 4.28 18.30 32.11
CA TYR A 259 5.29 17.54 31.35
C TYR A 259 6.42 16.97 32.21
N ALA A 260 6.71 17.58 33.37
CA ALA A 260 7.69 17.11 34.35
C ALA A 260 7.14 16.03 35.31
N ASP A 261 5.89 15.58 35.14
CA ASP A 261 5.31 14.50 35.94
C ASP A 261 5.69 13.13 35.35
N ASP A 262 6.51 12.36 36.06
CA ASP A 262 6.97 11.01 35.67
C ASP A 262 5.81 10.05 35.32
N THR A 263 4.58 10.32 35.80
CA THR A 263 3.40 9.50 35.46
C THR A 263 2.95 9.62 34.00
N ALA A 264 3.37 10.68 33.29
CA ALA A 264 3.06 10.86 31.87
C ALA A 264 3.76 9.81 30.98
N GLY A 265 4.98 9.40 31.34
CA GLY A 265 5.70 8.36 30.60
C GLY A 265 6.03 8.78 29.16
N ILE A 266 6.87 9.80 29.01
CA ILE A 266 7.28 10.39 27.72
C ILE A 266 8.16 9.41 26.92
N PRO A 267 8.12 9.41 25.57
CA PRO A 267 8.90 8.50 24.75
C PRO A 267 10.41 8.53 25.01
N LEU A 268 11.01 7.36 24.87
CA LEU A 268 12.46 7.19 24.96
C LEU A 268 13.09 7.72 23.66
N VAL A 269 14.10 8.59 23.79
CA VAL A 269 14.86 9.11 22.63
C VAL A 269 15.74 8.02 22.02
N ALA A 270 16.25 7.11 22.85
CA ALA A 270 16.91 5.88 22.42
C ALA A 270 17.01 4.84 23.55
N VAL A 271 17.15 3.58 23.20
CA VAL A 271 17.64 2.50 24.09
C VAL A 271 19.00 2.02 23.58
N THR A 272 19.93 1.71 24.47
CA THR A 272 21.27 1.23 24.11
C THR A 272 21.68 0.03 24.96
N ALA A 273 22.27 -0.98 24.34
CA ALA A 273 22.77 -2.19 24.97
C ALA A 273 24.30 -2.24 24.88
N THR A 274 24.99 -2.23 26.03
CA THR A 274 26.46 -2.25 26.09
C THR A 274 26.94 -3.54 26.74
N ALA A 275 27.88 -4.25 26.12
CA ALA A 275 28.37 -5.52 26.66
C ALA A 275 29.36 -5.32 27.82
N GLU A 276 29.27 -6.20 28.82
CA GLU A 276 30.19 -6.30 29.96
C GLU A 276 31.50 -7.04 29.59
N THR A 277 31.45 -7.88 28.55
CA THR A 277 32.59 -8.66 28.03
C THR A 277 32.55 -8.72 26.51
N ALA A 278 33.68 -8.47 25.86
CA ALA A 278 33.81 -8.53 24.41
C ALA A 278 34.43 -9.86 23.93
N ASP A 279 33.84 -10.44 22.89
CA ASP A 279 34.48 -11.45 22.04
C ASP A 279 35.05 -10.74 20.80
N SER A 280 36.34 -10.94 20.49
CA SER A 280 37.00 -10.25 19.37
C SER A 280 36.46 -10.70 18.00
N GLY A 281 36.16 -9.75 17.12
CA GLY A 281 35.63 -10.00 15.77
C GLY A 281 34.10 -10.10 15.73
N SER A 282 33.40 -9.58 16.75
CA SER A 282 31.94 -9.67 16.89
C SER A 282 31.19 -8.37 16.66
N LEU A 283 31.89 -7.23 16.53
CA LEU A 283 31.31 -5.87 16.44
C LEU A 283 30.44 -5.51 17.67
N THR A 284 30.76 -6.09 18.83
CA THR A 284 29.96 -5.92 20.05
C THR A 284 30.18 -4.53 20.64
N LEU A 285 29.11 -3.76 20.87
CA LEU A 285 29.21 -2.41 21.46
C LEU A 285 29.77 -2.47 22.89
N THR A 286 30.86 -1.73 23.11
CA THR A 286 31.56 -1.63 24.40
C THR A 286 31.74 -0.20 24.92
N SER A 287 31.65 0.80 24.04
CA SER A 287 31.61 2.22 24.44
C SER A 287 30.80 3.06 23.46
N LEU A 288 30.31 4.19 23.94
CA LEU A 288 29.39 5.08 23.25
C LEU A 288 29.60 6.52 23.74
N ASP A 289 29.61 7.48 22.81
CA ASP A 289 29.38 8.92 23.09
C ASP A 289 28.33 9.48 22.12
N ARG A 290 27.91 10.74 22.26
CA ARG A 290 26.85 11.36 21.43
C ARG A 290 27.18 12.79 21.01
N GLN A 291 26.80 13.18 19.80
CA GLN A 291 26.84 14.58 19.33
C GLN A 291 25.63 14.95 18.47
N LEU A 292 25.52 16.23 18.12
CA LEU A 292 24.58 16.71 17.10
C LEU A 292 25.35 17.10 15.84
N THR A 293 24.80 16.76 14.68
CA THR A 293 25.24 17.30 13.38
C THR A 293 24.12 18.21 12.86
N LEU A 294 24.40 19.51 12.83
CA LEU A 294 23.41 20.55 12.49
C LEU A 294 23.52 20.96 11.02
N ASN A 295 22.37 21.12 10.37
CA ASN A 295 22.29 21.67 9.02
C ASN A 295 21.62 23.05 9.04
N ASP A 296 22.43 24.10 8.85
CA ASP A 296 22.00 25.51 8.89
C ASP A 296 20.95 25.89 7.82
N ASN A 297 20.80 25.09 6.75
CA ASN A 297 19.84 25.37 5.68
C ASN A 297 18.48 24.67 5.88
N ASP A 298 18.48 23.53 6.58
CA ASP A 298 17.28 22.73 6.83
C ASP A 298 17.46 21.91 8.12
N SER A 299 16.82 22.35 9.20
CA SER A 299 16.96 21.71 10.51
C SER A 299 16.37 20.30 10.56
N ARG A 300 15.46 19.92 9.64
CA ARG A 300 14.80 18.61 9.60
C ARG A 300 15.80 17.46 9.45
N VAL A 301 16.84 17.66 8.65
CA VAL A 301 17.94 16.71 8.39
C VAL A 301 19.13 16.83 9.34
N SER A 302 19.05 17.70 10.35
CA SER A 302 20.02 17.68 11.46
C SER A 302 19.86 16.37 12.22
N THR A 303 20.96 15.78 12.70
CA THR A 303 20.93 14.44 13.32
C THR A 303 21.47 14.42 14.75
N LEU A 304 20.91 13.50 15.54
CA LEU A 304 21.50 13.00 16.77
C LEU A 304 22.37 11.80 16.42
N ASP A 305 23.67 11.91 16.69
CA ASP A 305 24.68 10.92 16.29
C ASP A 305 25.19 10.16 17.52
N PHE A 306 25.05 8.83 17.49
CA PHE A 306 25.61 7.88 18.45
C PHE A 306 26.97 7.40 17.93
N LEU A 307 28.04 7.73 18.65
CA LEU A 307 29.44 7.48 18.27
C LEU A 307 29.94 6.23 18.98
N CYS A 308 30.10 5.11 18.27
CA CYS A 308 30.28 3.79 18.87
C CYS A 308 31.71 3.24 18.79
N ALA A 309 32.13 2.50 19.82
CA ALA A 309 33.34 1.69 19.85
C ALA A 309 33.02 0.23 20.24
N THR A 310 33.65 -0.70 19.54
CA THR A 310 33.37 -2.14 19.56
C THR A 310 34.53 -2.96 20.10
N ASP A 311 34.26 -4.18 20.54
CA ASP A 311 35.27 -5.21 20.87
C ASP A 311 36.38 -4.75 21.85
N GLY A 312 36.10 -3.73 22.69
CA GLY A 312 37.05 -3.15 23.64
C GLY A 312 37.95 -2.04 23.08
N HIS A 313 37.69 -1.55 21.87
CA HIS A 313 38.38 -0.39 21.31
C HIS A 313 38.19 0.88 22.16
N THR A 314 39.19 1.77 22.12
CA THR A 314 39.17 3.01 22.91
C THR A 314 38.30 4.06 22.22
N GLN A 315 37.28 4.57 22.91
CA GLN A 315 36.43 5.66 22.43
C GLN A 315 37.28 6.88 22.03
N PRO A 316 37.23 7.34 20.77
CA PRO A 316 37.89 8.57 20.32
C PRO A 316 37.31 9.83 20.96
N ALA A 317 38.02 10.95 20.83
CA ALA A 317 37.50 12.24 21.26
C ALA A 317 36.44 12.76 20.27
N THR A 318 35.32 13.23 20.81
CA THR A 318 34.17 13.73 20.04
C THR A 318 34.52 14.98 19.22
N MET A 319 34.26 14.92 17.91
CA MET A 319 34.66 15.89 16.90
C MET A 319 33.54 16.07 15.87
N PRO A 320 33.16 17.31 15.50
CA PRO A 320 32.11 17.56 14.52
C PRO A 320 32.40 16.95 13.15
N PHE A 321 31.36 16.44 12.49
CA PHE A 321 31.45 16.01 11.10
C PHE A 321 31.50 17.22 10.17
N THR A 322 32.16 17.06 9.01
CA THR A 322 32.21 18.09 7.95
C THR A 322 31.22 17.81 6.82
N TRP A 323 30.27 16.93 7.07
CA TRP A 323 29.20 16.47 6.18
C TRP A 323 27.91 16.30 6.99
N ASN A 324 26.78 16.17 6.29
CA ASN A 324 25.50 15.78 6.88
C ASN A 324 25.21 14.31 6.55
N TRP A 325 24.37 13.64 7.34
CA TRP A 325 24.04 12.24 7.12
C TRP A 325 22.85 12.01 6.18
N VAL A 326 21.92 12.96 6.07
CA VAL A 326 20.73 12.87 5.19
C VAL A 326 20.62 14.17 4.38
N ALA A 327 20.20 14.06 3.11
CA ALA A 327 19.96 15.23 2.26
C ALA A 327 18.55 15.81 2.49
N PRO A 328 18.32 17.13 2.32
CA PRO A 328 16.98 17.73 2.44
C PRO A 328 15.89 17.10 1.56
N ALA A 329 16.26 16.53 0.41
CA ALA A 329 15.33 15.81 -0.48
C ALA A 329 14.97 14.41 0.07
N ASP A 330 15.91 13.76 0.74
CA ASP A 330 15.80 12.39 1.24
C ASP A 330 15.25 12.31 2.68
N VAL A 331 14.94 13.44 3.32
CA VAL A 331 14.33 13.47 4.66
C VAL A 331 12.99 12.73 4.71
N ASN A 332 12.29 12.69 3.57
CA ASN A 332 11.02 11.97 3.38
C ASN A 332 11.22 10.52 2.91
N SER A 333 12.45 9.98 2.95
CA SER A 333 12.78 8.59 2.59
C SER A 333 13.78 7.90 3.54
N GLU A 334 14.56 8.64 4.33
CA GLU A 334 15.53 8.12 5.31
C GLU A 334 15.32 8.71 6.72
N SER A 335 15.14 7.86 7.75
CA SER A 335 15.07 8.29 9.15
C SER A 335 16.44 8.61 9.78
N GLY A 336 17.52 8.30 9.06
CA GLY A 336 18.90 8.41 9.50
C GLY A 336 19.79 7.39 8.81
N VAL A 337 21.09 7.41 9.13
CA VAL A 337 22.11 6.53 8.53
C VAL A 337 22.95 5.86 9.61
N MET A 338 23.16 4.55 9.48
CA MET A 338 24.26 3.82 10.13
C MET A 338 25.48 3.84 9.23
N ALA A 339 26.64 4.21 9.76
CA ALA A 339 27.91 4.25 9.06
C ALA A 339 28.96 3.44 9.82
N ILE A 340 29.47 2.36 9.22
CA ILE A 340 30.52 1.50 9.78
C ILE A 340 31.86 1.89 9.16
N ASN A 341 32.86 2.11 10.01
CA ASN A 341 34.22 2.44 9.59
C ASN A 341 34.80 1.36 8.70
N ARG A 342 35.35 1.77 7.56
CA ARG A 342 36.01 0.87 6.60
C ARG A 342 36.94 -0.16 7.25
N ASN A 343 37.81 0.29 8.16
CA ASN A 343 38.83 -0.55 8.75
C ASN A 343 38.22 -1.61 9.68
N THR A 344 37.17 -1.22 10.40
CA THR A 344 36.41 -2.10 11.31
C THR A 344 35.61 -3.12 10.50
N PHE A 345 34.95 -2.69 9.41
CA PHE A 345 34.24 -3.60 8.50
C PHE A 345 35.18 -4.59 7.80
N ALA A 346 36.32 -4.11 7.30
CA ALA A 346 37.35 -4.95 6.70
C ALA A 346 37.99 -5.93 7.71
N ALA A 347 38.19 -5.53 8.97
CA ALA A 347 38.66 -6.42 10.02
C ALA A 347 37.67 -7.55 10.30
N TYR A 348 36.38 -7.22 10.47
CA TYR A 348 35.30 -8.18 10.65
C TYR A 348 35.22 -9.19 9.49
N LEU A 349 35.19 -8.72 8.25
CA LEU A 349 35.13 -9.58 7.07
C LEU A 349 36.39 -10.45 6.94
N LYS A 350 37.58 -9.91 7.21
CA LYS A 350 38.85 -10.66 7.25
C LYS A 350 38.81 -11.80 8.27
N ASP A 351 38.25 -11.59 9.46
CA ASP A 351 38.17 -12.64 10.49
C ASP A 351 37.23 -13.79 10.09
N GLN A 352 36.15 -13.51 9.33
CA GLN A 352 35.33 -14.56 8.72
C GLN A 352 36.10 -15.30 7.60
N LEU A 353 36.76 -14.55 6.70
CA LEU A 353 37.47 -15.12 5.55
C LEU A 353 38.65 -16.01 5.94
N VAL A 354 39.36 -15.73 7.04
CA VAL A 354 40.55 -16.48 7.46
C VAL A 354 40.27 -17.97 7.71
N GLU A 355 39.09 -18.34 8.19
CA GLU A 355 38.69 -19.76 8.29
C GLU A 355 38.19 -20.31 6.95
N MET A 356 37.48 -19.51 6.16
CA MET A 356 36.92 -19.91 4.86
C MET A 356 38.00 -20.27 3.84
N VAL A 357 39.12 -19.54 3.77
CA VAL A 357 40.17 -19.77 2.76
C VAL A 357 41.09 -20.95 3.05
N ARG A 358 41.00 -21.57 4.23
CA ARG A 358 41.90 -22.65 4.66
C ARG A 358 41.95 -23.86 3.71
N PRO A 359 40.86 -24.31 3.07
CA PRO A 359 40.91 -25.40 2.09
C PRO A 359 41.77 -25.06 0.86
N ALA A 360 41.92 -23.79 0.50
CA ALA A 360 42.77 -23.36 -0.62
C ALA A 360 44.24 -23.18 -0.22
N CYS A 361 44.56 -23.04 1.07
CA CYS A 361 45.93 -22.98 1.56
C CYS A 361 46.59 -24.38 1.56
N ILE A 362 47.21 -24.75 0.43
CA ILE A 362 47.83 -26.06 0.21
C ILE A 362 49.31 -26.03 0.61
N ALA A 363 49.72 -26.78 1.64
CA ALA A 363 51.13 -26.95 2.01
C ALA A 363 51.79 -28.10 1.26
N VAL A 364 53.08 -27.93 0.94
CA VAL A 364 53.95 -29.03 0.50
C VAL A 364 54.51 -29.72 1.75
N GLU A 365 53.85 -30.78 2.24
CA GLU A 365 54.28 -31.46 3.47
C GLU A 365 55.57 -32.26 3.28
N LYS A 366 55.69 -32.95 2.14
CA LYS A 366 56.83 -33.83 1.85
C LYS A 366 57.08 -33.91 0.35
N VAL A 367 58.33 -33.77 -0.03
CA VAL A 367 58.86 -34.15 -1.33
C VAL A 367 59.90 -35.25 -1.08
N THR A 368 59.99 -36.24 -1.96
CA THR A 368 61.03 -37.27 -1.91
C THR A 368 61.41 -37.72 -3.31
N VAL A 369 62.70 -37.75 -3.60
CA VAL A 369 63.28 -38.34 -4.82
C VAL A 369 64.07 -39.57 -4.40
N ASN A 370 63.77 -40.74 -4.96
CA ASN A 370 64.57 -41.96 -4.75
C ASN A 370 65.07 -42.49 -6.09
N GLY A 371 66.38 -42.72 -6.17
CA GLY A 371 66.99 -43.47 -7.29
C GLY A 371 67.15 -44.94 -6.93
N GLN A 372 66.86 -45.82 -7.88
CA GLN A 372 67.25 -47.23 -7.85
C GLN A 372 67.91 -47.64 -9.18
N TRP A 373 68.66 -48.74 -9.16
CA TRP A 373 69.21 -49.33 -10.37
C TRP A 373 68.23 -50.37 -10.92
N ASP A 374 67.71 -50.15 -12.13
CA ASP A 374 67.17 -51.24 -12.96
C ASP A 374 68.27 -51.76 -13.91
N PHE A 375 68.04 -52.92 -14.53
CA PHE A 375 69.05 -53.83 -15.07
C PHE A 375 70.07 -53.24 -16.07
N LEU A 376 69.82 -52.05 -16.62
CA LEU A 376 70.73 -51.29 -17.50
C LEU A 376 70.72 -49.76 -17.30
N ASP A 377 69.90 -49.19 -16.41
CA ASP A 377 69.72 -47.72 -16.31
C ASP A 377 69.36 -47.25 -14.88
N ALA A 378 69.45 -45.93 -14.65
CA ALA A 378 69.07 -45.29 -13.38
C ALA A 378 67.57 -44.95 -13.39
N ASP A 379 66.79 -45.63 -12.55
CA ASP A 379 65.35 -45.44 -12.40
C ASP A 379 65.04 -44.50 -11.23
N TRP A 380 64.16 -43.52 -11.45
CA TRP A 380 63.85 -42.46 -10.50
C TRP A 380 62.37 -42.47 -10.12
N SER A 381 62.10 -42.50 -8.82
CA SER A 381 60.74 -42.42 -8.27
C SER A 381 60.56 -41.14 -7.46
N TYR A 382 59.48 -40.44 -7.76
CA TYR A 382 59.10 -39.17 -7.16
C TYR A 382 57.89 -39.36 -6.27
N TYR A 383 57.89 -38.68 -5.12
CA TYR A 383 56.74 -38.64 -4.23
C TYR A 383 56.55 -37.22 -3.71
N CYS A 384 55.35 -36.67 -3.91
CA CYS A 384 54.92 -35.42 -3.31
C CYS A 384 53.66 -35.66 -2.46
N LEU A 385 53.63 -35.05 -1.28
CA LEU A 385 52.45 -34.98 -0.43
C LEU A 385 52.07 -33.50 -0.27
N LEU A 386 50.97 -33.13 -0.91
CA LEU A 386 50.28 -31.87 -0.73
C LEU A 386 49.14 -32.06 0.29
N ALA A 387 48.94 -31.09 1.17
CA ALA A 387 47.85 -31.11 2.15
C ALA A 387 47.18 -29.72 2.26
N ALA A 388 45.86 -29.70 2.13
CA ALA A 388 45.01 -28.52 2.30
C ALA A 388 44.61 -28.30 3.77
N GLY A 389 44.02 -27.13 4.09
CA GLY A 389 43.43 -26.85 5.40
C GLY A 389 44.30 -25.99 6.34
N TYR A 390 45.42 -25.45 5.84
CA TYR A 390 46.31 -24.58 6.60
C TYR A 390 45.70 -23.18 6.78
N SER A 391 46.06 -22.48 7.85
CA SER A 391 45.70 -21.06 7.99
C SER A 391 46.63 -20.19 7.12
N PRO A 392 46.14 -19.08 6.54
CA PRO A 392 46.99 -18.12 5.83
C PRO A 392 48.11 -17.58 6.74
N GLN A 393 49.27 -17.33 6.14
CA GLN A 393 50.47 -16.87 6.85
C GLN A 393 50.48 -15.35 7.03
N THR A 394 50.01 -14.63 6.03
CA THR A 394 49.77 -13.17 6.07
C THR A 394 48.28 -12.94 6.12
N THR A 395 47.82 -12.13 7.07
CA THR A 395 46.43 -11.63 7.15
C THR A 395 46.46 -10.15 7.49
N THR A 396 46.00 -9.28 6.59
CA THR A 396 46.20 -7.82 6.73
C THR A 396 44.99 -7.03 6.27
N VAL A 397 44.60 -6.03 7.08
CA VAL A 397 43.63 -4.99 6.70
C VAL A 397 44.40 -3.82 6.09
N LEU A 398 43.99 -3.37 4.91
CA LEU A 398 44.61 -2.29 4.16
C LEU A 398 43.90 -0.96 4.49
N THR A 399 44.58 -0.11 5.25
CA THR A 399 43.98 1.11 5.85
C THR A 399 44.10 2.36 4.96
N ASN A 400 44.55 2.23 3.71
CA ASN A 400 44.65 3.35 2.78
C ASN A 400 43.27 3.66 2.18
N ALA A 401 42.57 4.63 2.78
CA ALA A 401 41.24 5.07 2.34
C ALA A 401 41.17 5.56 0.88
N SER A 402 42.30 5.85 0.21
CA SER A 402 42.35 6.23 -1.21
C SER A 402 42.54 5.06 -2.19
N SER A 403 42.73 3.83 -1.70
CA SER A 403 42.64 2.59 -2.51
C SER A 403 41.26 1.95 -2.30
N PRO A 404 40.69 1.19 -3.24
CA PRO A 404 39.53 0.32 -2.95
C PRO A 404 39.93 -0.96 -2.19
N GLU A 405 41.20 -1.36 -2.22
CA GLU A 405 41.72 -2.59 -1.58
C GLU A 405 41.59 -2.52 -0.05
N ALA A 406 40.97 -3.53 0.55
CA ALA A 406 40.60 -3.55 1.97
C ALA A 406 41.25 -4.70 2.75
N ILE A 407 41.45 -5.87 2.14
CA ILE A 407 42.00 -7.07 2.81
C ILE A 407 42.99 -7.76 1.88
N HIS A 408 44.11 -8.25 2.44
CA HIS A 408 45.05 -9.14 1.79
C HIS A 408 45.36 -10.36 2.66
N LEU A 409 45.15 -11.56 2.13
CA LEU A 409 45.54 -12.84 2.73
C LEU A 409 46.54 -13.55 1.81
N GLU A 410 47.59 -14.15 2.37
CA GLU A 410 48.59 -14.90 1.60
C GLU A 410 49.04 -16.17 2.34
N PHE A 411 49.28 -17.25 1.60
CA PHE A 411 49.93 -18.47 2.07
C PHE A 411 50.97 -18.94 1.04
N ASN A 412 52.16 -19.32 1.50
CA ASN A 412 53.19 -19.93 0.65
C ASN A 412 53.76 -21.22 1.27
N SER A 413 54.09 -22.20 0.44
CA SER A 413 54.85 -23.38 0.86
C SER A 413 55.84 -23.79 -0.22
N GLU A 414 57.02 -24.27 0.17
CA GLU A 414 57.97 -24.87 -0.78
C GLU A 414 58.72 -26.04 -0.16
N LYS A 415 58.98 -27.08 -0.97
CA LYS A 415 59.95 -28.14 -0.64
C LYS A 415 60.70 -28.60 -1.87
N LEU A 416 61.96 -28.94 -1.61
CA LEU A 416 62.93 -29.45 -2.56
C LEU A 416 63.47 -30.76 -1.99
N ASP A 417 63.56 -31.79 -2.82
CA ASP A 417 64.41 -32.96 -2.55
C ASP A 417 65.20 -33.35 -3.81
N SER A 418 66.31 -34.06 -3.61
CA SER A 418 67.16 -34.51 -4.69
C SER A 418 68.01 -35.71 -4.30
N ALA A 419 68.24 -36.61 -5.24
CA ALA A 419 68.99 -37.84 -5.03
C ALA A 419 70.09 -38.05 -6.08
N HIS A 420 71.05 -38.92 -5.76
CA HIS A 420 72.23 -39.22 -6.57
C HIS A 420 72.45 -40.73 -6.69
N LEU A 421 72.82 -41.19 -7.90
CA LEU A 421 73.28 -42.55 -8.17
C LEU A 421 74.57 -42.48 -8.99
N ASP A 422 75.71 -42.63 -8.32
CA ASP A 422 77.07 -42.48 -8.89
C ASP A 422 77.28 -41.16 -9.66
N LEU A 423 77.06 -41.14 -10.98
CA LEU A 423 77.19 -39.96 -11.85
C LEU A 423 75.84 -39.28 -12.16
N TRP A 424 74.73 -39.91 -11.82
CA TRP A 424 73.38 -39.45 -12.13
C TRP A 424 72.78 -38.65 -10.97
N TYR A 425 71.91 -37.69 -11.30
CA TYR A 425 71.24 -36.77 -10.40
C TYR A 425 69.76 -36.61 -10.76
N SER A 426 68.89 -36.56 -9.76
CA SER A 426 67.51 -36.13 -9.95
C SER A 426 67.03 -35.20 -8.84
N LYS A 427 66.13 -34.28 -9.18
CA LYS A 427 65.60 -33.20 -8.34
C LYS A 427 64.10 -33.01 -8.58
N LEU A 428 63.35 -32.80 -7.51
CA LEU A 428 61.97 -32.32 -7.54
C LEU A 428 61.85 -31.10 -6.60
N TRP A 429 61.43 -29.96 -7.14
CA TRP A 429 61.06 -28.76 -6.38
C TRP A 429 59.58 -28.50 -6.61
N VAL A 430 58.81 -28.35 -5.53
CA VAL A 430 57.40 -27.95 -5.58
C VAL A 430 57.20 -26.71 -4.72
N LYS A 431 56.45 -25.74 -5.25
CA LYS A 431 56.02 -24.52 -4.58
C LYS A 431 54.52 -24.37 -4.71
N THR A 432 53.87 -23.87 -3.66
CA THR A 432 52.47 -23.46 -3.66
C THR A 432 52.39 -22.01 -3.18
N LYS A 433 51.50 -21.23 -3.79
CA LYS A 433 51.18 -19.86 -3.40
C LYS A 433 49.69 -19.59 -3.59
N TYR A 434 49.04 -19.25 -2.49
CA TYR A 434 47.67 -18.77 -2.43
C TYR A 434 47.64 -17.27 -2.11
N THR A 435 46.79 -16.51 -2.79
CA THR A 435 46.41 -15.14 -2.39
C THR A 435 44.89 -14.97 -2.41
N CYS A 436 44.36 -14.17 -1.48
CA CYS A 436 42.97 -13.71 -1.48
C CYS A 436 42.96 -12.21 -1.18
N ASP A 437 42.51 -11.43 -2.16
CA ASP A 437 42.48 -9.97 -2.13
C ASP A 437 41.02 -9.51 -2.18
N VAL A 438 40.64 -8.58 -1.29
CA VAL A 438 39.28 -8.02 -1.21
C VAL A 438 39.32 -6.52 -1.44
N SER A 439 38.45 -6.01 -2.31
CA SER A 439 38.23 -4.59 -2.56
C SER A 439 36.77 -4.18 -2.33
N PHE A 440 36.57 -2.96 -1.84
CA PHE A 440 35.28 -2.29 -1.79
C PHE A 440 35.20 -1.35 -3.00
N GLU A 441 34.34 -1.70 -3.96
CA GLU A 441 34.27 -1.08 -5.29
C GLU A 441 32.91 -0.42 -5.54
N SER A 442 32.90 0.65 -6.35
CA SER A 442 31.69 1.38 -6.75
C SER A 442 30.81 1.81 -5.56
N THR A 443 29.48 1.89 -5.73
CA THR A 443 28.55 2.30 -4.67
C THR A 443 28.22 1.18 -3.69
N ASN A 444 28.20 -0.10 -4.06
CA ASN A 444 27.78 -1.18 -3.13
C ASN A 444 28.38 -2.56 -3.45
N ILE A 445 29.50 -2.63 -4.17
CA ILE A 445 30.12 -3.90 -4.60
C ILE A 445 31.32 -4.27 -3.70
N ILE A 446 31.40 -5.53 -3.32
CA ILE A 446 32.60 -6.16 -2.76
C ILE A 446 33.14 -7.12 -3.81
N ARG A 447 34.40 -6.95 -4.21
CA ARG A 447 35.08 -7.86 -5.13
C ARG A 447 36.15 -8.64 -4.40
N ILE A 448 36.24 -9.93 -4.71
CA ILE A 448 37.13 -10.89 -4.05
C ILE A 448 37.86 -11.68 -5.14
N VAL A 449 39.19 -11.54 -5.17
CA VAL A 449 40.05 -12.25 -6.11
C VAL A 449 40.89 -13.26 -5.36
N GLN A 450 40.63 -14.55 -5.62
CA GLN A 450 41.42 -15.67 -5.10
C GLN A 450 42.33 -16.19 -6.21
N ARG A 451 43.58 -16.50 -5.91
CA ARG A 451 44.51 -17.13 -6.85
C ARG A 451 45.31 -18.23 -6.17
N GLU A 452 45.37 -19.41 -6.79
CA GLU A 452 46.20 -20.53 -6.35
C GLU A 452 47.19 -20.89 -7.46
N VAL A 453 48.47 -20.93 -7.10
CA VAL A 453 49.58 -21.27 -8.00
C VAL A 453 50.38 -22.42 -7.41
N ILE A 454 50.35 -23.58 -8.09
CA ILE A 454 51.27 -24.69 -7.86
C ILE A 454 52.31 -24.67 -8.98
N TRP A 455 53.57 -24.42 -8.62
CA TRP A 455 54.71 -24.49 -9.53
C TRP A 455 55.57 -25.71 -9.18
N ALA A 456 56.02 -26.44 -10.20
CA ALA A 456 56.90 -27.58 -10.02
C ALA A 456 58.06 -27.55 -11.04
N GLU A 457 59.22 -28.05 -10.61
CA GLU A 457 60.38 -28.32 -11.46
C GLU A 457 60.85 -29.75 -11.22
N VAL A 458 60.99 -30.52 -12.30
CA VAL A 458 61.61 -31.86 -12.29
C VAL A 458 62.83 -31.85 -13.21
N LEU A 459 63.97 -32.31 -12.70
CA LEU A 459 65.23 -32.33 -13.42
C LEU A 459 65.93 -33.68 -13.21
N VAL A 460 66.29 -34.34 -14.32
CA VAL A 460 67.15 -35.53 -14.36
C VAL A 460 68.42 -35.18 -15.13
N ASP A 461 69.56 -35.21 -14.46
CA ASP A 461 70.86 -34.72 -14.92
C ASP A 461 70.81 -33.30 -15.50
N SER A 462 70.78 -33.19 -16.83
CA SER A 462 70.72 -31.95 -17.60
C SER A 462 69.41 -31.78 -18.39
N SER A 463 68.43 -32.64 -18.15
CA SER A 463 67.14 -32.68 -18.86
C SER A 463 66.00 -32.54 -17.86
N GLY A 464 65.17 -31.53 -18.03
CA GLY A 464 64.08 -31.24 -17.11
C GLY A 464 63.12 -30.20 -17.66
N ALA A 465 62.06 -29.95 -16.92
CA ALA A 465 61.06 -28.93 -17.21
C ALA A 465 60.57 -28.30 -15.91
N ASP A 466 60.05 -27.07 -16.01
CA ASP A 466 59.39 -26.36 -14.93
C ASP A 466 58.20 -25.55 -15.45
N GLY A 467 57.21 -25.31 -14.59
CA GLY A 467 56.03 -24.54 -14.94
C GLY A 467 55.01 -24.42 -13.80
N ASN A 468 54.08 -23.48 -13.96
CA ASN A 468 52.89 -23.37 -13.12
C ASN A 468 51.89 -24.45 -13.56
N ILE A 469 52.01 -25.65 -12.99
CA ILE A 469 51.14 -26.81 -13.28
C ILE A 469 49.71 -26.62 -12.79
N ALA A 470 49.50 -25.71 -11.83
CA ALA A 470 48.21 -25.13 -11.54
C ALA A 470 48.41 -23.61 -11.41
N ASP A 471 47.66 -22.81 -12.16
CA ASP A 471 47.54 -21.36 -12.00
C ASP A 471 46.08 -20.99 -12.22
N TYR A 472 45.30 -21.10 -11.15
CA TYR A 472 43.88 -20.80 -11.16
C TYR A 472 43.66 -19.43 -10.54
N THR A 473 42.80 -18.62 -11.14
CA THR A 473 42.26 -17.41 -10.49
C THR A 473 40.74 -17.50 -10.49
N LEU A 474 40.12 -17.10 -9.37
CA LEU A 474 38.68 -16.96 -9.20
C LEU A 474 38.39 -15.51 -8.82
N ASP A 475 37.64 -14.82 -9.67
CA ASP A 475 37.24 -13.43 -9.51
C ASP A 475 35.72 -13.40 -9.25
N GLU A 476 35.33 -12.98 -8.04
CA GLU A 476 33.93 -12.94 -7.61
C GLU A 476 33.53 -11.51 -7.25
N THR A 477 32.35 -11.10 -7.70
CA THR A 477 31.72 -9.82 -7.31
C THR A 477 30.42 -10.07 -6.56
N TYR A 478 30.26 -9.36 -5.45
CA TYR A 478 29.09 -9.45 -4.58
C TYR A 478 28.48 -8.06 -4.39
N SER A 479 27.16 -7.92 -4.55
CA SER A 479 26.45 -6.70 -4.19
C SER A 479 25.95 -6.76 -2.74
N LEU A 480 26.03 -5.64 -2.04
CA LEU A 480 25.36 -5.44 -0.76
C LEU A 480 23.88 -5.12 -1.01
N SER A 481 23.01 -5.83 -0.30
CA SER A 481 21.56 -5.72 -0.40
C SER A 481 20.90 -5.93 0.97
N VAL A 482 19.61 -5.61 1.10
CA VAL A 482 18.81 -5.84 2.32
C VAL A 482 17.75 -6.90 2.04
N ASN A 483 17.66 -7.92 2.89
CA ASN A 483 16.69 -9.00 2.76
C ASN A 483 15.33 -8.67 3.38
N GLN A 484 14.34 -9.54 3.13
CA GLN A 484 12.94 -9.37 3.57
C GLN A 484 12.75 -9.21 5.08
N SER A 485 13.75 -9.53 5.91
CA SER A 485 13.73 -9.32 7.36
C SER A 485 14.47 -8.05 7.81
N GLY A 486 14.89 -7.19 6.88
CA GLY A 486 15.61 -5.95 7.16
C GLY A 486 17.09 -6.12 7.50
N ASN A 487 17.70 -7.26 7.14
CA ASN A 487 19.12 -7.53 7.40
C ASN A 487 19.95 -7.36 6.13
N LEU A 488 21.19 -6.88 6.29
CA LEU A 488 22.18 -6.89 5.22
C LEU A 488 22.49 -8.33 4.77
N GLN A 489 22.69 -8.48 3.47
CA GLN A 489 23.13 -9.71 2.81
C GLN A 489 24.07 -9.40 1.64
N LEU A 490 24.84 -10.40 1.23
CA LEU A 490 25.65 -10.36 0.00
C LEU A 490 24.95 -11.21 -1.07
N ILE A 491 24.69 -10.62 -2.23
CA ILE A 491 24.20 -11.32 -3.42
C ILE A 491 25.39 -11.50 -4.38
N THR A 492 25.58 -12.69 -4.93
CA THR A 492 26.66 -12.96 -5.90
C THR A 492 26.23 -12.48 -7.28
N GLU A 493 26.93 -11.49 -7.82
CA GLU A 493 26.69 -10.91 -9.16
C GLU A 493 27.46 -11.66 -10.25
N SER A 494 28.75 -11.95 -9.99
CA SER A 494 29.59 -12.74 -10.88
C SER A 494 30.54 -13.65 -10.10
N SER A 495 30.95 -14.74 -10.75
CA SER A 495 31.97 -15.68 -10.28
C SER A 495 32.63 -16.29 -11.51
N GLU A 496 33.80 -15.77 -11.89
CA GLU A 496 34.55 -16.20 -13.06
C GLU A 496 35.85 -16.90 -12.65
N GLN A 497 36.06 -18.12 -13.13
CA GLN A 497 37.31 -18.85 -12.89
C GLN A 497 38.14 -18.91 -14.17
N THR A 498 39.36 -18.37 -14.13
CA THR A 498 40.36 -18.53 -15.19
C THR A 498 41.37 -19.62 -14.83
N ASN A 499 42.01 -20.18 -15.85
CA ASN A 499 43.07 -21.18 -15.72
C ASN A 499 44.21 -20.81 -16.68
N ASP A 500 45.31 -20.33 -16.12
CA ASP A 500 46.55 -19.96 -16.81
C ASP A 500 47.65 -21.02 -16.63
N SER A 501 47.27 -22.24 -16.23
CA SER A 501 48.19 -23.36 -16.03
C SER A 501 48.95 -23.71 -17.31
N VAL A 502 50.19 -24.14 -17.14
CA VAL A 502 51.07 -24.64 -18.20
C VAL A 502 51.27 -26.14 -17.99
N ASP A 503 51.31 -26.91 -19.07
CA ASP A 503 51.81 -28.29 -19.10
C ASP A 503 53.32 -28.28 -19.41
N PRO A 504 54.22 -28.38 -18.40
CA PRO A 504 55.66 -28.44 -18.60
C PRO A 504 56.13 -29.85 -18.99
N SER A 505 55.65 -30.37 -20.13
CA SER A 505 56.03 -31.70 -20.59
C SER A 505 57.42 -31.78 -21.25
N VAL A 506 58.12 -32.90 -21.05
CA VAL A 506 59.32 -33.27 -21.79
C VAL A 506 58.97 -34.21 -22.96
N SER A 507 59.79 -34.19 -24.03
CA SER A 507 59.52 -35.02 -25.21
C SER A 507 59.39 -36.50 -24.86
N GLY A 508 58.46 -37.23 -25.47
CA GLY A 508 58.17 -38.64 -25.11
C GLY A 508 59.32 -39.65 -25.23
N PHE A 509 60.46 -39.28 -25.83
CA PHE A 509 61.69 -40.06 -25.71
C PHE A 509 62.40 -39.84 -24.36
N LEU A 510 62.48 -38.58 -23.88
CA LEU A 510 63.04 -38.26 -22.57
C LEU A 510 62.14 -38.81 -21.46
N ASP A 511 60.83 -38.59 -21.58
CA ASP A 511 59.85 -39.02 -20.58
C ASP A 511 59.89 -40.52 -20.30
N PHE A 512 60.01 -41.34 -21.36
CA PHE A 512 60.14 -42.81 -21.24
C PHE A 512 61.33 -43.27 -20.37
N PHE A 513 62.38 -42.45 -20.22
CA PHE A 513 63.54 -42.74 -19.36
C PHE A 513 63.54 -41.96 -18.04
N THR A 514 62.60 -41.03 -17.82
CA THR A 514 62.65 -40.11 -16.67
C THR A 514 61.37 -40.02 -15.84
N GLY A 515 60.23 -40.48 -16.38
CA GLY A 515 58.91 -40.43 -15.71
C GLY A 515 58.49 -39.02 -15.29
N ILE A 516 58.80 -38.00 -16.11
CA ILE A 516 58.65 -36.60 -15.71
C ILE A 516 57.20 -36.14 -15.89
N ASN A 517 56.54 -36.55 -16.99
CA ASN A 517 55.17 -36.12 -17.27
C ASN A 517 54.19 -36.72 -16.26
N ASP A 518 54.36 -38.00 -15.88
CA ASP A 518 53.57 -38.67 -14.82
C ASP A 518 53.59 -37.91 -13.47
N VAL A 519 54.66 -37.15 -13.18
CA VAL A 519 54.77 -36.34 -11.95
C VAL A 519 53.97 -35.06 -12.05
N PHE A 520 53.92 -34.43 -13.22
CA PHE A 520 53.12 -33.23 -13.44
C PHE A 520 51.63 -33.55 -13.49
N ASP A 521 51.21 -34.56 -14.26
CA ASP A 521 49.83 -35.08 -14.28
C ASP A 521 49.35 -35.41 -12.85
N GLY A 522 50.17 -36.14 -12.08
CA GLY A 522 49.86 -36.55 -10.71
C GLY A 522 49.78 -35.41 -9.69
N LEU A 523 50.33 -34.23 -10.00
CA LEU A 523 50.26 -33.01 -9.19
C LEU A 523 49.12 -32.07 -9.64
N GLU A 524 48.80 -31.97 -10.92
CA GLU A 524 47.64 -31.22 -11.44
C GLU A 524 46.34 -31.76 -10.83
N GLU A 525 46.18 -33.09 -10.76
CA GLU A 525 45.04 -33.78 -10.12
C GLU A 525 44.89 -33.51 -8.59
N LYS A 526 45.80 -32.74 -7.96
CA LYS A 526 45.76 -32.47 -6.51
C LYS A 526 45.11 -31.14 -6.14
N PHE A 527 44.84 -30.25 -7.10
CA PHE A 527 44.01 -29.07 -6.83
C PHE A 527 42.53 -29.47 -6.75
N THR A 528 41.93 -29.32 -5.57
CA THR A 528 40.53 -29.72 -5.32
C THR A 528 39.50 -28.61 -5.58
N GLY A 529 39.93 -27.47 -6.14
CA GLY A 529 39.11 -26.27 -6.33
C GLY A 529 39.27 -25.25 -5.19
N PHE A 530 38.80 -24.03 -5.44
CA PHE A 530 38.72 -22.96 -4.44
C PHE A 530 37.67 -23.24 -3.37
N ALA A 531 37.81 -22.56 -2.23
CA ALA A 531 36.75 -22.44 -1.23
C ALA A 531 35.67 -21.44 -1.70
N SER A 532 34.94 -21.79 -2.76
CA SER A 532 33.93 -20.92 -3.38
C SER A 532 32.51 -21.48 -3.20
N LYS A 533 31.74 -20.85 -2.29
CA LYS A 533 30.25 -20.83 -2.21
C LYS A 533 29.68 -20.22 -0.92
N GLU A 534 30.50 -19.88 0.07
CA GLU A 534 29.99 -19.63 1.44
C GLU A 534 30.01 -18.16 1.92
N LEU A 535 30.43 -17.18 1.10
CA LEU A 535 30.41 -15.77 1.50
C LEU A 535 28.99 -15.21 1.75
N GLN A 536 27.98 -15.80 1.13
CA GLN A 536 26.56 -15.54 1.42
C GLN A 536 26.16 -15.93 2.87
N GLN A 537 26.99 -16.70 3.59
CA GLN A 537 26.74 -17.10 4.98
C GLN A 537 27.27 -16.09 6.02
N VAL A 538 27.97 -15.02 5.61
CA VAL A 538 28.45 -13.97 6.53
C VAL A 538 27.26 -13.29 7.20
N SER A 539 27.17 -13.39 8.53
CA SER A 539 25.99 -13.00 9.30
C SER A 539 26.11 -11.57 9.84
N PHE A 540 25.58 -10.59 9.09
CA PHE A 540 25.51 -9.17 9.47
C PHE A 540 24.60 -8.84 10.67
N LYS A 541 23.98 -9.86 11.31
CA LYS A 541 23.03 -9.69 12.44
C LYS A 541 23.50 -8.80 13.61
N PRO A 542 24.78 -8.82 14.05
CA PRO A 542 25.23 -7.97 15.17
C PRO A 542 25.01 -6.47 14.94
N MET A 543 24.95 -6.02 13.68
CA MET A 543 24.88 -4.61 13.33
C MET A 543 23.55 -3.93 13.73
N ARG A 544 22.49 -4.69 14.07
CA ARG A 544 21.17 -4.13 14.43
C ARG A 544 20.91 -4.01 15.94
N SER A 545 21.78 -4.56 16.79
CA SER A 545 21.34 -5.00 18.12
C SER A 545 21.73 -4.11 19.31
N PHE A 546 22.41 -2.97 19.08
CA PHE A 546 23.10 -2.24 20.16
C PHE A 546 22.61 -0.80 20.43
N VAL A 547 22.02 -0.12 19.44
CA VAL A 547 21.50 1.26 19.57
C VAL A 547 20.16 1.31 18.86
N PHE A 548 19.09 1.61 19.60
CA PHE A 548 17.71 1.70 19.14
C PHE A 548 17.23 3.14 19.29
N PRO A 549 17.50 4.05 18.33
CA PRO A 549 16.97 5.40 18.36
C PRO A 549 15.42 5.38 18.28
N GLY A 550 14.76 6.36 18.88
CA GLY A 550 13.29 6.34 19.10
C GLY A 550 12.77 5.21 20.00
N ALA A 551 13.62 4.29 20.45
CA ALA A 551 13.29 3.01 21.09
C ALA A 551 12.32 2.11 20.31
N GLN A 552 12.07 2.42 19.04
CA GLN A 552 11.41 1.53 18.08
C GLN A 552 12.49 0.69 17.36
N VAL A 553 12.11 -0.49 16.89
CA VAL A 553 13.01 -1.35 16.10
C VAL A 553 13.05 -0.83 14.67
N PHE A 554 14.24 -0.73 14.08
CA PHE A 554 14.40 -0.26 12.71
C PHE A 554 14.91 -1.33 11.74
N THR A 555 14.66 -1.11 10.45
CA THR A 555 15.24 -1.84 9.31
C THR A 555 16.33 -1.02 8.62
N PHE A 556 17.26 -1.71 7.95
CA PHE A 556 18.17 -1.06 7.01
C PHE A 556 17.50 -0.79 5.65
N ASN A 557 18.03 0.19 4.93
CA ASN A 557 17.73 0.50 3.52
C ASN A 557 19.01 0.94 2.79
N GLN A 558 19.04 0.86 1.46
CA GLN A 558 20.09 1.42 0.57
C GLN A 558 21.55 1.28 1.07
N PRO A 559 22.08 0.06 1.24
CA PRO A 559 23.46 -0.16 1.67
C PRO A 559 24.45 0.29 0.59
N ARG A 560 25.42 1.13 0.98
CA ARG A 560 26.39 1.75 0.06
C ARG A 560 27.73 2.05 0.72
N PHE A 561 28.79 2.23 -0.06
CA PHE A 561 30.10 2.69 0.42
C PHE A 561 30.25 4.20 0.27
N SER A 562 30.91 4.85 1.24
CA SER A 562 31.35 6.23 1.13
C SER A 562 32.50 6.38 0.13
N ASN A 563 32.83 7.61 -0.27
CA ASN A 563 33.99 7.93 -1.10
C ASN A 563 35.35 7.50 -0.49
N TYR A 564 35.35 7.11 0.79
CA TYR A 564 36.53 6.62 1.52
C TYR A 564 36.40 5.13 1.93
N GLY A 565 35.28 4.48 1.59
CA GLY A 565 35.01 3.05 1.81
C GLY A 565 34.36 2.70 3.15
N ASP A 566 33.78 3.66 3.87
CA ASP A 566 32.93 3.36 5.04
C ASP A 566 31.60 2.77 4.56
N LEU A 567 31.03 1.77 5.24
CA LEU A 567 29.76 1.15 4.87
C LEU A 567 28.59 1.93 5.48
N LEU A 568 27.76 2.54 4.63
CA LEU A 568 26.58 3.34 4.95
C LEU A 568 25.30 2.53 4.72
N CYS A 569 24.29 2.68 5.59
CA CYS A 569 22.96 2.08 5.46
C CYS A 569 21.90 3.05 6.00
N GLY A 570 20.85 3.34 5.23
CA GLY A 570 19.69 4.10 5.71
C GLY A 570 18.87 3.34 6.77
N ILE A 571 18.07 4.05 7.56
CA ILE A 571 17.29 3.54 8.72
C ILE A 571 15.80 3.91 8.57
N THR A 572 14.87 3.04 9.04
CA THR A 572 13.41 3.30 9.11
C THR A 572 12.72 2.46 10.21
N TYR A 573 11.74 3.01 10.95
CA TYR A 573 11.07 2.39 12.13
C TYR A 573 9.85 1.49 11.80
N VAL A 574 9.17 0.93 12.84
CA VAL A 574 8.07 -0.06 12.74
C VAL A 574 7.00 0.07 13.87
N GLU A 575 5.71 0.26 13.51
CA GLU A 575 4.56 0.49 14.42
C GLU A 575 3.68 -0.76 14.81
N PRO A 576 2.92 -0.74 15.93
CA PRO A 576 1.97 -1.82 16.32
C PRO A 576 0.67 -1.44 17.14
N SER A 577 -0.56 -1.91 16.78
CA SER A 577 -1.83 -1.48 17.44
C SER A 577 -2.93 -2.55 17.77
N THR A 578 -4.05 -2.17 18.45
CA THR A 578 -5.15 -3.05 18.97
C THR A 578 -6.56 -2.37 19.01
N GLN A 579 -7.69 -3.10 19.18
CA GLN A 579 -9.08 -2.66 18.78
C GLN A 579 -10.28 -3.21 19.64
N ALA A 580 -11.45 -2.50 19.76
CA ALA A 580 -12.80 -3.09 20.12
C ALA A 580 -14.11 -2.18 20.07
N ALA A 581 -15.06 -2.41 19.12
CA ALA A 581 -16.55 -2.69 19.19
C ALA A 581 -17.59 -2.00 20.20
N PRO A 582 -18.97 -2.08 20.06
CA PRO A 582 -19.93 -2.12 18.90
C PRO A 582 -21.40 -1.48 19.02
N ALA A 583 -22.05 -1.09 17.88
CA ALA A 583 -23.49 -1.30 17.43
C ALA A 583 -24.79 -0.65 18.10
N ARG A 584 -26.06 -0.56 17.56
CA ARG A 584 -26.80 -0.56 16.22
C ARG A 584 -28.39 -0.34 16.31
N LYS A 585 -29.09 0.12 15.23
CA LYS A 585 -30.51 -0.12 14.70
C LYS A 585 -31.83 0.73 14.97
N ALA A 586 -32.39 1.37 13.89
CA ALA A 586 -33.73 1.18 13.18
C ALA A 586 -35.15 1.42 13.85
N LEU A 587 -36.35 1.67 13.21
CA LEU A 587 -36.88 2.09 11.84
C LEU A 587 -38.47 2.32 11.78
N THR A 588 -39.03 2.87 10.66
CA THR A 588 -40.47 2.85 10.10
C THR A 588 -41.67 3.57 10.79
N SER A 589 -42.86 3.89 10.20
CA SER A 589 -43.38 4.24 8.82
C SER A 589 -44.92 4.55 8.82
N SER A 590 -45.53 5.01 7.69
CA SER A 590 -46.89 4.66 7.12
C SER A 590 -47.79 5.80 6.51
N GLN A 591 -48.75 5.42 5.63
CA GLN A 591 -49.46 6.23 4.59
C GLN A 591 -50.99 6.34 4.74
N ALA A 592 -51.66 7.13 3.85
CA ALA A 592 -52.75 6.69 2.94
C ALA A 592 -53.14 7.78 1.88
N THR A 593 -53.34 7.61 0.54
CA THR A 593 -52.79 6.76 -0.60
C THR A 593 -53.63 6.94 -1.94
N SER A 594 -53.14 7.44 -3.13
CA SER A 594 -53.48 7.29 -4.63
C SER A 594 -54.67 7.98 -5.52
N HIS A 595 -55.40 7.30 -6.49
CA HIS A 595 -56.80 7.60 -7.05
C HIS A 595 -57.79 6.41 -7.54
N GLN A 596 -58.08 6.12 -8.86
CA GLN A 596 -58.52 4.79 -9.46
C GLN A 596 -57.82 4.48 -10.82
N LEU A 597 -57.28 3.25 -11.03
CA LEU A 597 -56.36 2.87 -12.14
C LEU A 597 -56.65 1.49 -12.78
N SER A 598 -56.27 1.28 -14.06
CA SER A 598 -56.24 -0.03 -14.74
C SER A 598 -55.09 -0.18 -15.76
N ALA A 599 -54.71 -1.41 -16.11
CA ALA A 599 -53.67 -1.69 -17.10
C ALA A 599 -53.81 -3.08 -17.77
N SER A 600 -53.14 -3.26 -18.91
CA SER A 600 -52.93 -4.54 -19.61
C SER A 600 -51.47 -4.70 -20.02
N CYS A 601 -50.94 -5.92 -20.03
CA CYS A 601 -49.56 -6.21 -20.45
C CYS A 601 -49.50 -7.47 -21.32
N GLU A 602 -48.76 -7.38 -22.44
CA GLU A 602 -48.55 -8.45 -23.42
C GLU A 602 -47.06 -8.54 -23.82
N LEU A 603 -46.59 -9.76 -24.14
CA LEU A 603 -45.26 -10.02 -24.68
C LEU A 603 -45.27 -9.87 -26.21
N MET A 604 -44.43 -8.99 -26.77
CA MET A 604 -44.33 -8.75 -28.20
C MET A 604 -42.96 -8.23 -28.63
N GLN A 605 -42.65 -8.36 -29.91
CA GLN A 605 -41.46 -7.76 -30.52
C GLN A 605 -41.71 -6.28 -30.86
N ASN A 606 -40.74 -5.42 -30.55
CA ASN A 606 -40.69 -4.00 -30.85
C ASN A 606 -39.40 -3.63 -31.60
N TYR A 607 -39.30 -2.39 -32.09
CA TYR A 607 -38.13 -1.85 -32.80
C TYR A 607 -37.59 -0.58 -32.17
N VAL A 608 -36.28 -0.37 -32.22
CA VAL A 608 -35.60 0.90 -31.94
C VAL A 608 -34.65 1.25 -33.09
N ALA A 609 -34.63 2.51 -33.52
CA ALA A 609 -33.70 2.97 -34.56
C ALA A 609 -32.35 3.33 -33.93
N GLY A 610 -31.33 2.50 -34.15
CA GLY A 610 -30.05 2.66 -33.51
C GLY A 610 -29.01 1.61 -33.88
N SER A 611 -27.80 1.77 -33.35
CA SER A 611 -26.67 0.86 -33.52
C SER A 611 -26.17 0.35 -32.16
N LEU A 612 -25.52 -0.82 -32.16
CA LEU A 612 -24.85 -1.38 -30.97
C LEU A 612 -23.49 -0.70 -30.76
N VAL A 613 -23.03 -0.71 -29.51
CA VAL A 613 -21.72 -0.16 -29.12
C VAL A 613 -20.64 -1.24 -29.16
N SER A 614 -19.48 -0.90 -29.73
CA SER A 614 -18.30 -1.76 -29.84
C SER A 614 -17.05 -1.00 -29.38
N PRO A 615 -16.80 -0.87 -28.07
CA PRO A 615 -15.54 -0.34 -27.57
C PRO A 615 -14.49 -1.46 -27.61
N THR A 616 -13.30 -1.16 -28.12
CA THR A 616 -12.22 -2.15 -28.33
C THR A 616 -11.08 -2.00 -27.31
N GLY A 617 -11.13 -0.97 -26.45
CA GLY A 617 -10.06 -0.59 -25.53
C GLY A 617 -10.44 -0.71 -24.05
N LYS A 618 -9.62 -0.11 -23.18
CA LYS A 618 -9.90 0.06 -21.75
C LYS A 618 -11.22 0.80 -21.57
N PHE A 619 -12.05 0.37 -20.62
CA PHE A 619 -13.25 1.08 -20.21
C PHE A 619 -13.47 1.00 -18.70
N THR A 620 -14.06 2.05 -18.13
CA THR A 620 -14.44 2.13 -16.72
C THR A 620 -15.87 2.65 -16.62
N ALA A 621 -16.71 1.98 -15.83
CA ALA A 621 -18.11 2.33 -15.62
C ALA A 621 -18.31 2.96 -14.23
N LEU A 622 -18.75 4.21 -14.22
CA LEU A 622 -19.17 4.97 -13.04
C LEU A 622 -20.68 5.27 -13.13
N GLN A 623 -21.20 6.06 -12.19
CA GLN A 623 -22.61 6.43 -12.15
C GLN A 623 -22.84 7.88 -11.72
N THR A 624 -23.93 8.46 -12.19
CA THR A 624 -24.49 9.69 -11.62
C THR A 624 -25.07 9.44 -10.22
N LYS A 625 -25.31 10.50 -9.45
CA LYS A 625 -26.01 10.43 -8.15
C LYS A 625 -27.44 9.86 -8.27
N ALA A 626 -28.02 9.88 -9.47
CA ALA A 626 -29.31 9.28 -9.77
C ALA A 626 -29.23 7.78 -10.16
N GLY A 627 -28.05 7.18 -10.14
CA GLY A 627 -27.83 5.76 -10.50
C GLY A 627 -27.81 5.48 -12.01
N LEU A 628 -27.82 6.51 -12.86
CA LEU A 628 -27.63 6.38 -14.32
C LEU A 628 -26.16 6.14 -14.63
N SER A 629 -25.87 5.20 -15.54
CA SER A 629 -24.51 4.80 -15.91
C SER A 629 -23.74 5.85 -16.71
N LEU A 630 -22.43 5.93 -16.45
CA LEU A 630 -21.44 6.65 -17.26
C LEU A 630 -20.31 5.68 -17.60
N VAL A 631 -20.14 5.32 -18.87
CA VAL A 631 -19.03 4.43 -19.30
C VAL A 631 -17.98 5.26 -20.01
N PHE A 632 -16.76 5.30 -19.49
CA PHE A 632 -15.62 5.99 -20.11
C PHE A 632 -14.79 4.98 -20.87
N ALA A 633 -14.38 5.26 -22.11
CA ALA A 633 -13.58 4.35 -22.93
C ALA A 633 -12.77 5.07 -24.01
N LEU A 634 -11.68 4.45 -24.46
CA LEU A 634 -10.99 4.84 -25.69
C LEU A 634 -11.64 4.19 -26.92
N ASP A 635 -11.73 4.94 -28.02
CA ASP A 635 -12.03 4.39 -29.34
C ASP A 635 -10.76 3.81 -30.01
N THR A 636 -10.92 3.29 -31.23
CA THR A 636 -9.82 2.75 -32.04
C THR A 636 -8.82 3.80 -32.53
N ALA A 637 -9.12 5.09 -32.38
CA ALA A 637 -8.26 6.21 -32.74
C ALA A 637 -7.57 6.86 -31.51
N GLY A 638 -7.81 6.36 -30.29
CA GLY A 638 -7.28 6.94 -29.06
C GLY A 638 -7.96 8.24 -28.63
N ALA A 639 -9.20 8.47 -29.06
CA ALA A 639 -10.06 9.51 -28.50
C ALA A 639 -10.78 8.98 -27.25
N LEU A 640 -10.81 9.78 -26.18
CA LEU A 640 -11.48 9.43 -24.93
C LEU A 640 -12.94 9.87 -24.99
N HIS A 641 -13.85 8.91 -24.79
CA HIS A 641 -15.29 9.14 -24.84
C HIS A 641 -15.97 8.80 -23.51
N VAL A 642 -17.15 9.41 -23.31
CA VAL A 642 -18.14 8.92 -22.35
C VAL A 642 -19.43 8.55 -23.05
N PHE A 643 -19.95 7.37 -22.71
CA PHE A 643 -21.28 6.88 -23.02
C PHE A 643 -22.17 7.21 -21.81
N GLU A 644 -23.04 8.20 -21.98
CA GLU A 644 -23.89 8.77 -20.95
C GLU A 644 -25.30 8.16 -21.03
N GLU A 645 -25.73 7.42 -20.01
CA GLU A 645 -27.12 6.96 -19.89
C GLU A 645 -28.03 8.11 -19.46
N GLN A 646 -29.04 8.43 -20.26
CA GLN A 646 -29.96 9.54 -20.04
C GLN A 646 -31.42 9.07 -19.94
N SER A 647 -32.06 9.37 -18.82
CA SER A 647 -33.47 9.07 -18.55
C SER A 647 -34.37 10.26 -18.96
N GLY A 648 -35.37 10.01 -19.80
CA GLY A 648 -36.43 10.94 -20.17
C GLY A 648 -36.10 11.96 -21.28
N THR A 649 -34.90 11.94 -21.85
CA THR A 649 -34.45 12.94 -22.84
C THR A 649 -34.20 12.38 -24.25
N THR A 650 -33.96 11.07 -24.39
CA THR A 650 -33.58 10.44 -25.67
C THR A 650 -34.47 9.26 -26.03
N HIS A 651 -34.46 8.86 -27.30
CA HIS A 651 -35.19 7.70 -27.80
C HIS A 651 -34.46 6.36 -27.61
N THR A 652 -33.14 6.37 -27.41
CA THR A 652 -32.31 5.15 -27.27
C THR A 652 -31.69 4.97 -25.88
N GLY A 653 -31.75 6.00 -25.04
CA GLY A 653 -31.25 5.99 -23.66
C GLY A 653 -29.80 6.40 -23.49
N TRP A 654 -29.03 6.54 -24.57
CA TRP A 654 -27.58 6.74 -24.51
C TRP A 654 -27.10 7.82 -25.48
N GLN A 655 -26.16 8.66 -25.02
CA GLN A 655 -25.40 9.59 -25.86
C GLN A 655 -23.90 9.30 -25.74
N VAL A 656 -23.13 9.62 -26.80
CA VAL A 656 -21.66 9.58 -26.77
C VAL A 656 -21.14 11.00 -26.86
N ARG A 657 -20.13 11.33 -26.03
CA ARG A 657 -19.41 12.61 -26.08
C ARG A 657 -17.91 12.35 -26.19
N ASP A 658 -17.23 13.19 -26.95
CA ASP A 658 -15.77 13.27 -27.00
C ASP A 658 -15.29 14.16 -25.85
N LEU A 659 -14.33 13.67 -25.07
CA LEU A 659 -13.78 14.36 -23.91
C LEU A 659 -12.38 14.93 -24.14
N SER A 660 -11.60 14.41 -25.10
CA SER A 660 -10.16 14.72 -25.23
C SER A 660 -9.76 15.46 -26.50
N SER A 661 -10.41 15.23 -27.64
CA SER A 661 -9.92 15.71 -28.95
C SER A 661 -9.79 17.22 -29.03
N ALA A 662 -10.73 17.95 -28.41
CA ALA A 662 -10.68 19.42 -28.35
C ALA A 662 -9.52 19.92 -27.49
N THR A 663 -9.23 19.24 -26.37
CA THR A 663 -8.12 19.57 -25.46
C THR A 663 -6.78 19.32 -26.12
N LEU A 664 -6.56 18.14 -26.69
CA LEU A 664 -5.29 17.77 -27.33
C LEU A 664 -4.98 18.66 -28.52
N LYS A 665 -5.99 18.97 -29.35
CA LYS A 665 -5.84 19.93 -30.46
C LYS A 665 -5.51 21.35 -30.01
N ASN A 666 -5.97 21.78 -28.84
CA ASN A 666 -5.63 23.10 -28.29
C ASN A 666 -4.24 23.12 -27.64
N ALA A 667 -3.84 22.03 -26.99
CA ALA A 667 -2.52 21.88 -26.36
C ALA A 667 -1.39 21.72 -27.40
N PHE A 668 -1.67 21.00 -28.49
CA PHE A 668 -0.69 20.64 -29.53
C PHE A 668 -1.17 21.11 -30.92
N ALA A 669 -1.42 22.41 -31.08
CA ALA A 669 -2.09 22.99 -32.25
C ALA A 669 -1.44 22.70 -33.63
N ASP A 670 -0.13 22.42 -33.66
CA ASP A 670 0.63 22.09 -34.87
C ASP A 670 0.74 20.57 -35.14
N ARG A 671 0.12 19.73 -34.30
CA ARG A 671 0.12 18.26 -34.39
C ARG A 671 -1.29 17.72 -34.60
N THR A 672 -1.40 16.59 -35.29
CA THR A 672 -2.69 15.89 -35.55
C THR A 672 -2.63 14.39 -35.24
N ASP A 673 -1.49 13.95 -34.72
CA ASP A 673 -1.10 12.59 -34.37
C ASP A 673 -1.13 12.33 -32.86
N VAL A 674 -1.38 13.37 -32.04
CA VAL A 674 -1.49 13.26 -30.58
C VAL A 674 -2.83 12.65 -30.20
N VAL A 675 -2.78 11.52 -29.50
CA VAL A 675 -3.92 10.72 -29.04
C VAL A 675 -3.75 10.34 -27.57
N VAL A 676 -4.82 9.93 -26.91
CA VAL A 676 -4.75 9.40 -25.54
C VAL A 676 -4.22 7.97 -25.58
N ARG A 677 -3.12 7.70 -24.88
CA ARG A 677 -2.53 6.36 -24.76
C ARG A 677 -3.21 5.56 -23.65
N ASP A 678 -3.43 6.19 -22.50
CA ASP A 678 -4.21 5.63 -21.39
C ASP A 678 -5.00 6.72 -20.64
N PHE A 679 -6.01 6.31 -19.89
CA PHE A 679 -6.83 7.17 -19.05
C PHE A 679 -7.22 6.45 -17.76
N ASP A 680 -7.56 7.18 -16.71
CA ASP A 680 -8.26 6.62 -15.56
C ASP A 680 -9.39 7.54 -15.09
N VAL A 681 -10.41 6.98 -14.45
CA VAL A 681 -11.54 7.72 -13.88
C VAL A 681 -11.97 7.11 -12.55
N ALA A 682 -12.18 7.97 -11.55
CA ALA A 682 -12.69 7.55 -10.25
C ALA A 682 -13.88 8.40 -9.81
N GLN A 683 -14.72 7.78 -8.98
CA GLN A 683 -15.80 8.46 -8.26
C GLN A 683 -15.43 8.54 -6.77
N SER A 684 -15.49 9.74 -6.21
CA SER A 684 -15.21 10.01 -4.80
C SER A 684 -16.11 9.19 -3.89
N ALA A 685 -15.54 8.51 -2.90
CA ALA A 685 -16.33 7.84 -1.86
C ALA A 685 -16.86 8.83 -0.81
N ILE A 686 -16.28 10.03 -0.74
CA ILE A 686 -16.61 11.08 0.23
C ILE A 686 -17.80 11.94 -0.21
N ASP A 687 -17.80 12.42 -1.46
CA ASP A 687 -18.84 13.34 -1.97
C ASP A 687 -19.49 12.90 -3.29
N GLY A 688 -19.01 11.82 -3.90
CA GLY A 688 -19.52 11.28 -5.16
C GLY A 688 -19.12 12.05 -6.40
N SER A 689 -18.24 13.06 -6.32
CA SER A 689 -17.66 13.74 -7.49
C SER A 689 -16.86 12.79 -8.38
N ILE A 690 -16.68 13.16 -9.65
CA ILE A 690 -16.02 12.34 -10.68
C ILE A 690 -14.75 13.05 -11.15
N SER A 691 -13.64 12.34 -11.14
CA SER A 691 -12.35 12.84 -11.60
C SER A 691 -11.79 11.96 -12.71
N LEU A 692 -11.07 12.58 -13.64
CA LEU A 692 -10.54 11.97 -14.85
C LEU A 692 -9.06 12.34 -15.04
N MET A 693 -8.28 11.38 -15.50
CA MET A 693 -6.90 11.54 -15.96
C MET A 693 -6.78 11.02 -17.38
N MET A 694 -5.92 11.65 -18.18
CA MET A 694 -5.48 11.10 -19.47
C MET A 694 -3.99 11.36 -19.69
N ALA A 695 -3.28 10.35 -20.17
CA ALA A 695 -1.91 10.44 -20.64
C ALA A 695 -1.91 10.47 -22.17
N ALA A 696 -1.30 11.50 -22.76
CA ALA A 696 -1.16 11.64 -24.21
C ALA A 696 0.31 11.68 -24.61
N THR A 697 0.72 10.77 -25.50
CA THR A 697 2.12 10.62 -25.90
C THR A 697 2.44 11.56 -27.08
N VAL A 698 3.55 12.29 -26.98
CA VAL A 698 4.11 13.14 -28.03
C VAL A 698 5.61 12.88 -28.09
N ASP A 699 6.12 12.43 -29.24
CA ASP A 699 7.56 12.20 -29.47
C ASP A 699 8.20 11.31 -28.38
N GLU A 700 7.55 10.18 -28.07
CA GLU A 700 7.94 9.19 -27.05
C GLU A 700 7.91 9.71 -25.59
N ASN A 701 7.31 10.89 -25.36
CA ASN A 701 7.10 11.48 -24.03
C ASN A 701 5.60 11.60 -23.69
N ASP A 702 5.18 11.13 -22.51
CA ASP A 702 3.80 11.26 -22.04
C ASP A 702 3.52 12.62 -21.38
N HIS A 703 2.34 13.16 -21.66
CA HIS A 703 1.82 14.38 -21.06
C HIS A 703 0.54 14.09 -20.28
N LEU A 704 0.55 14.39 -18.97
CA LEU A 704 -0.60 14.20 -18.08
C LEU A 704 -1.58 15.38 -18.15
N PHE A 705 -2.86 15.08 -18.30
CA PHE A 705 -3.97 16.02 -18.16
C PHE A 705 -4.98 15.50 -17.14
N VAL A 706 -5.53 16.41 -16.34
CA VAL A 706 -6.46 16.09 -15.25
C VAL A 706 -7.74 16.92 -15.35
N SER A 707 -8.88 16.31 -15.00
CA SER A 707 -10.18 16.99 -14.85
C SER A 707 -10.80 16.53 -13.53
N LEU A 708 -10.82 17.39 -12.52
CA LEU A 708 -11.09 17.00 -11.13
C LEU A 708 -12.43 17.56 -10.63
N LEU A 709 -13.03 16.86 -9.67
CA LEU A 709 -14.21 17.30 -8.91
C LEU A 709 -15.45 17.59 -9.78
N ASN A 710 -15.63 16.87 -10.89
CA ASN A 710 -16.80 17.03 -11.75
C ASN A 710 -18.08 16.52 -11.05
N SER A 711 -19.20 17.18 -11.30
CA SER A 711 -20.47 16.83 -10.63
C SER A 711 -21.03 15.49 -11.12
N SER A 712 -21.33 14.58 -10.20
CA SER A 712 -22.16 13.39 -10.48
C SER A 712 -23.67 13.68 -10.39
N SER A 713 -24.07 14.84 -9.88
CA SER A 713 -25.48 15.26 -9.81
C SER A 713 -25.92 16.02 -11.08
N ASP A 714 -24.97 16.58 -11.81
CA ASP A 714 -25.16 17.31 -13.07
C ASP A 714 -24.05 16.90 -14.05
N PRO A 715 -24.30 15.95 -14.96
CA PRO A 715 -23.30 15.46 -15.90
C PRO A 715 -23.06 16.41 -17.10
N SER A 716 -23.60 17.64 -17.10
CA SER A 716 -23.45 18.57 -18.24
C SER A 716 -22.00 18.91 -18.60
N TRP A 717 -21.07 18.81 -17.64
CA TRP A 717 -19.61 18.93 -17.84
C TRP A 717 -19.08 17.97 -18.92
N THR A 718 -19.71 16.82 -19.13
CA THR A 718 -19.31 15.83 -20.16
C THR A 718 -19.38 16.38 -21.59
N SER A 719 -20.08 17.51 -21.82
CA SER A 719 -20.12 18.19 -23.12
C SER A 719 -18.96 19.16 -23.35
N SER A 720 -18.22 19.53 -22.30
CA SER A 720 -17.08 20.46 -22.34
C SER A 720 -16.24 20.31 -21.07
N PRO A 721 -15.56 19.17 -20.86
CA PRO A 721 -14.76 18.93 -19.66
C PRO A 721 -13.65 19.97 -19.52
N ILE A 722 -13.38 20.41 -18.28
CA ILE A 722 -12.28 21.31 -17.98
C ILE A 722 -11.05 20.46 -17.71
N TRP A 723 -10.06 20.53 -18.59
CA TRP A 723 -8.78 19.82 -18.47
C TRP A 723 -7.65 20.79 -18.12
N SER A 724 -6.85 20.40 -17.15
CA SER A 724 -5.61 21.08 -16.74
C SER A 724 -4.40 20.22 -17.10
N PRO A 725 -3.42 20.71 -17.88
CA PRO A 725 -2.15 20.01 -18.06
C PRO A 725 -1.34 20.06 -16.75
N ILE A 726 -0.72 18.95 -16.40
CA ILE A 726 0.22 18.86 -15.27
C ILE A 726 1.58 18.42 -15.84
N PRO A 727 2.47 19.37 -16.18
CA PRO A 727 3.83 19.04 -16.62
C PRO A 727 4.57 18.22 -15.56
N PHE A 728 5.47 17.35 -15.99
CA PHE A 728 6.39 16.66 -15.09
C PHE A 728 7.43 17.66 -14.56
N ASP A 729 7.52 17.80 -13.23
CA ASP A 729 8.38 18.77 -12.55
C ASP A 729 9.08 18.19 -11.30
N ALA A 730 9.20 16.86 -11.21
CA ALA A 730 9.85 16.18 -10.10
C ALA A 730 11.33 16.57 -9.95
N GLU A 731 11.79 16.72 -8.71
CA GLU A 731 13.22 16.90 -8.43
C GLU A 731 13.96 15.56 -8.58
N LEU A 732 14.67 15.38 -9.70
CA LEU A 732 15.42 14.15 -10.02
C LEU A 732 16.83 14.18 -9.45
N SER A 733 17.31 13.05 -8.92
CA SER A 733 18.70 12.91 -8.50
C SER A 733 19.66 12.88 -9.70
N SER A 734 20.90 13.33 -9.52
CA SER A 734 21.88 13.39 -10.61
C SER A 734 22.31 12.03 -11.18
N SER A 735 22.01 10.94 -10.47
CA SER A 735 22.30 9.54 -10.86
C SER A 735 21.19 8.86 -11.65
N GLU A 736 19.94 9.37 -11.59
CA GLU A 736 18.79 8.85 -12.35
C GLU A 736 18.67 9.49 -13.75
N ASN A 737 19.56 10.42 -14.09
CA ASN A 737 19.48 11.28 -15.27
C ASN A 737 19.98 10.61 -16.57
N THR A 738 19.07 10.03 -17.35
CA THR A 738 19.18 9.95 -18.83
C THR A 738 17.88 10.21 -19.59
N ALA A 739 16.72 10.18 -18.94
CA ALA A 739 15.43 10.26 -19.61
C ALA A 739 14.93 11.72 -19.72
N ASP A 740 15.12 12.33 -20.89
CA ASP A 740 14.38 13.55 -21.30
C ASP A 740 12.87 13.27 -21.55
N SER A 741 12.42 12.01 -21.38
CA SER A 741 11.09 11.50 -21.69
C SER A 741 10.49 10.68 -20.55
N ILE A 742 9.27 11.02 -20.11
CA ILE A 742 8.48 10.23 -19.14
C ILE A 742 7.57 9.24 -19.89
N THR A 743 7.51 8.00 -19.39
CA THR A 743 6.49 6.99 -19.75
C THR A 743 5.64 6.69 -18.52
N ILE A 744 4.33 6.88 -18.62
CA ILE A 744 3.36 6.61 -17.54
C ILE A 744 2.89 5.14 -17.62
N THR A 745 2.94 4.42 -16.52
CA THR A 745 2.66 2.98 -16.47
C THR A 745 1.41 2.67 -15.65
N GLY A 746 1.10 3.51 -14.66
CA GLY A 746 -0.12 3.45 -13.85
C GLY A 746 -0.65 4.85 -13.50
N MET A 747 -1.97 4.95 -13.33
CA MET A 747 -2.68 6.13 -12.86
C MET A 747 -3.76 5.70 -11.88
N LEU A 748 -3.83 6.32 -10.71
CA LEU A 748 -4.83 6.04 -9.67
C LEU A 748 -5.28 7.33 -8.97
N PHE A 749 -6.48 7.32 -8.41
CA PHE A 749 -7.00 8.38 -7.55
C PHE A 749 -7.08 7.94 -6.09
N ALA A 750 -6.76 8.85 -5.16
CA ALA A 750 -6.87 8.63 -3.73
C ALA A 750 -7.46 9.83 -2.97
N GLU A 751 -7.92 9.59 -1.74
CA GLU A 751 -8.62 10.59 -0.94
C GLU A 751 -8.05 10.66 0.49
N VAL A 752 -7.83 11.86 1.02
CA VAL A 752 -7.44 12.02 2.44
C VAL A 752 -8.57 12.62 3.27
N PHE A 753 -8.42 12.53 4.60
CA PHE A 753 -9.38 12.98 5.61
C PHE A 753 -9.90 14.42 5.41
N SER A 754 -9.08 15.31 4.83
CA SER A 754 -9.42 16.71 4.54
C SER A 754 -10.24 16.93 3.25
N LYS A 755 -10.77 15.87 2.62
CA LYS A 755 -11.44 15.89 1.30
C LYS A 755 -10.55 16.34 0.13
N LYS A 756 -9.23 16.37 0.35
CA LYS A 756 -8.25 16.58 -0.72
C LYS A 756 -8.13 15.28 -1.51
N GLN A 757 -8.30 15.38 -2.82
CA GLN A 757 -8.03 14.28 -3.75
C GLN A 757 -6.56 14.35 -4.17
N TYR A 758 -5.88 13.23 -4.08
CA TYR A 758 -4.54 13.04 -4.62
C TYR A 758 -4.60 12.21 -5.89
N ILE A 759 -3.68 12.49 -6.79
CA ILE A 759 -3.40 11.70 -7.98
C ILE A 759 -2.13 10.90 -7.70
N ILE A 760 -2.11 9.63 -8.08
CA ILE A 760 -0.92 8.80 -8.07
C ILE A 760 -0.58 8.47 -9.52
N VAL A 761 0.68 8.61 -9.88
CA VAL A 761 1.19 8.24 -11.20
C VAL A 761 2.42 7.36 -11.01
N ASP A 762 2.38 6.19 -11.63
CA ASP A 762 3.55 5.33 -11.75
C ASP A 762 4.23 5.62 -13.10
N THR A 763 5.56 5.67 -13.10
CA THR A 763 6.37 5.85 -14.30
C THR A 763 7.39 4.73 -14.42
N GLU A 764 7.91 4.53 -15.61
CA GLU A 764 9.08 3.67 -15.85
C GLU A 764 10.32 4.17 -15.07
N ARG A 765 11.08 3.24 -14.46
CA ARG A 765 12.35 3.47 -13.77
C ARG A 765 13.46 2.65 -14.42
N GLY A 766 14.38 3.31 -15.12
CA GLY A 766 15.56 2.67 -15.73
C GLY A 766 16.31 3.58 -16.71
N SER A 767 17.51 3.15 -17.13
CA SER A 767 18.27 3.81 -18.20
C SER A 767 18.63 2.80 -19.30
N GLY A 768 18.21 3.08 -20.54
CA GLY A 768 18.57 2.28 -21.73
C GLY A 768 17.81 0.95 -21.92
N ASP A 769 18.41 0.06 -22.70
CA ASP A 769 17.83 -1.20 -23.22
C ASP A 769 17.71 -2.34 -22.18
N ALA A 770 17.39 -2.02 -20.91
CA ALA A 770 17.16 -3.04 -19.89
C ALA A 770 15.94 -3.91 -20.23
N THR A 771 16.09 -5.23 -20.16
CA THR A 771 15.04 -6.20 -20.55
C THR A 771 13.89 -6.32 -19.54
N ALA A 772 14.12 -5.89 -18.31
CA ALA A 772 13.10 -5.68 -17.30
C ALA A 772 13.33 -4.26 -16.74
N LYS A 773 12.24 -3.56 -16.48
CA LYS A 773 12.23 -2.21 -15.93
C LYS A 773 11.29 -2.19 -14.73
N ASP A 774 11.59 -1.37 -13.74
CA ASP A 774 10.73 -1.20 -12.57
C ASP A 774 9.83 0.01 -12.71
N ILE A 775 8.93 0.20 -11.74
CA ILE A 775 8.19 1.45 -11.58
C ILE A 775 8.81 2.39 -10.52
N THR A 776 8.67 3.70 -10.74
CA THR A 776 8.71 4.73 -9.68
C THR A 776 7.33 5.31 -9.51
N ARG A 777 6.92 5.50 -8.25
CA ARG A 777 5.64 6.12 -7.91
C ARG A 777 5.79 7.59 -7.53
N TYR A 778 4.88 8.42 -8.02
CA TYR A 778 4.74 9.82 -7.68
C TYR A 778 3.33 10.12 -7.15
N VAL A 779 3.26 10.93 -6.09
CA VAL A 779 2.02 11.57 -5.65
C VAL A 779 1.98 12.99 -6.24
N VAL A 780 0.97 13.24 -7.05
CA VAL A 780 0.83 14.49 -7.82
C VAL A 780 -0.20 15.40 -7.15
N ASN A 781 0.27 16.53 -6.63
CA ASN A 781 -0.57 17.57 -6.04
C ASN A 781 -0.93 18.63 -7.08
N ALA A 782 -1.99 18.38 -7.86
CA ALA A 782 -2.44 19.27 -8.93
C ALA A 782 -2.82 20.71 -8.47
N ALA A 783 -2.99 20.94 -7.17
CA ALA A 783 -3.32 22.23 -6.57
C ALA A 783 -2.10 23.00 -6.00
N ALA A 784 -0.88 22.44 -6.04
CA ALA A 784 0.31 23.10 -5.51
C ALA A 784 0.66 24.38 -6.30
N ALA A 785 0.86 25.48 -5.55
CA ALA A 785 1.20 26.80 -6.08
C ALA A 785 2.71 27.09 -6.05
N GLU A 786 3.44 26.43 -5.14
CA GLU A 786 4.88 26.53 -4.92
C GLU A 786 5.44 25.12 -4.69
N GLY A 787 6.73 24.90 -5.00
CA GLY A 787 7.36 23.58 -4.99
C GLY A 787 7.03 22.72 -6.22
N SER A 788 7.62 21.53 -6.29
CA SER A 788 7.29 20.51 -7.29
C SER A 788 5.86 19.98 -7.08
N ARG A 789 5.12 19.75 -8.18
CA ARG A 789 3.80 19.10 -8.14
C ARG A 789 3.91 17.59 -8.06
N TRP A 790 4.99 17.02 -8.59
CA TRP A 790 5.27 15.59 -8.60
C TRP A 790 6.23 15.24 -7.46
N VAL A 791 5.68 14.77 -6.34
CA VAL A 791 6.48 14.33 -5.19
C VAL A 791 6.74 12.83 -5.33
N LYS A 792 8.02 12.42 -5.35
CA LYS A 792 8.40 11.00 -5.39
C LYS A 792 7.90 10.33 -4.10
N ALA A 793 7.13 9.26 -4.24
CA ALA A 793 6.57 8.46 -3.16
C ALA A 793 6.91 6.99 -3.45
N ASP A 794 8.22 6.72 -3.47
CA ASP A 794 8.76 5.50 -4.07
C ASP A 794 8.35 4.23 -3.31
N ILE A 795 8.31 3.12 -4.04
CA ILE A 795 7.90 1.84 -3.48
C ILE A 795 9.13 1.20 -2.83
N PRO A 796 9.08 0.76 -1.55
CA PRO A 796 10.23 0.22 -0.82
C PRO A 796 10.54 -1.25 -1.17
N VAL A 797 10.21 -1.63 -2.40
CA VAL A 797 10.50 -2.88 -3.11
C VAL A 797 10.57 -2.57 -4.59
N ASP A 798 11.44 -3.26 -5.30
CA ASP A 798 11.44 -3.26 -6.75
C ASP A 798 10.22 -4.05 -7.27
N VAL A 799 9.62 -3.56 -8.35
CA VAL A 799 8.36 -4.06 -8.92
C VAL A 799 8.43 -3.87 -10.44
N GLU A 800 8.47 -4.99 -11.16
CA GLU A 800 8.52 -5.02 -12.62
C GLU A 800 7.30 -4.35 -13.26
N GLU A 801 7.56 -3.37 -14.12
CA GLU A 801 6.61 -2.52 -14.84
C GLU A 801 5.52 -3.30 -15.58
N THR A 802 5.88 -4.46 -16.13
CA THR A 802 4.97 -5.29 -16.94
C THR A 802 4.14 -6.29 -16.12
N ARG A 803 4.36 -6.38 -14.81
CA ARG A 803 3.82 -7.46 -13.94
C ARG A 803 3.41 -6.97 -12.55
N TYR A 804 2.58 -5.94 -12.49
CA TYR A 804 2.06 -5.43 -11.23
C TYR A 804 0.57 -5.09 -11.28
N GLN A 805 -0.01 -5.00 -10.08
CA GLN A 805 -1.34 -4.44 -9.83
C GLN A 805 -1.26 -3.51 -8.65
N SER A 806 -1.97 -2.39 -8.73
CA SER A 806 -2.14 -1.48 -7.60
C SER A 806 -3.59 -1.12 -7.38
N CYS A 807 -3.98 -0.97 -6.11
CA CYS A 807 -5.29 -0.46 -5.74
C CYS A 807 -5.19 0.42 -4.49
N VAL A 808 -5.99 1.49 -4.47
CA VAL A 808 -5.99 2.49 -3.41
C VAL A 808 -6.94 2.07 -2.30
N GLY A 809 -6.48 2.18 -1.06
CA GLY A 809 -7.32 1.94 0.11
C GLY A 809 -6.68 2.50 1.36
N ARG A 810 -7.15 2.04 2.53
CA ARG A 810 -6.72 2.55 3.82
C ARG A 810 -6.74 1.44 4.86
N ILE A 811 -5.63 1.25 5.58
CA ILE A 811 -5.58 0.36 6.74
C ILE A 811 -6.45 0.96 7.86
N TYR A 812 -7.13 0.12 8.64
CA TYR A 812 -7.96 0.60 9.75
C TYR A 812 -7.14 1.42 10.76
N GLY A 813 -7.63 2.58 11.17
CA GLY A 813 -6.96 3.49 12.10
C GLY A 813 -6.13 4.58 11.41
N GLU A 814 -5.73 4.38 10.15
CA GLU A 814 -4.94 5.35 9.40
C GLU A 814 -5.69 6.66 9.12
N ARG A 815 -4.94 7.77 9.17
CA ARG A 815 -5.48 9.11 8.86
C ARG A 815 -5.61 9.37 7.35
N ILE A 816 -4.87 8.66 6.50
CA ILE A 816 -4.82 8.85 5.04
C ILE A 816 -4.97 7.55 4.27
N ASP A 817 -5.29 7.66 2.98
CA ASP A 817 -5.16 6.55 2.04
C ASP A 817 -3.69 6.18 1.79
N GLY A 818 -3.50 4.96 1.31
CA GLY A 818 -2.26 4.42 0.75
C GLY A 818 -2.55 3.53 -0.45
N VAL A 819 -1.49 2.97 -1.04
CA VAL A 819 -1.58 2.12 -2.23
C VAL A 819 -1.09 0.72 -1.92
N TYR A 820 -1.98 -0.27 -2.05
CA TYR A 820 -1.61 -1.67 -2.10
C TYR A 820 -1.00 -1.96 -3.47
N THR A 821 0.16 -2.60 -3.51
CA THR A 821 0.88 -2.96 -4.74
C THR A 821 1.28 -4.43 -4.66
N SER A 822 0.78 -5.23 -5.59
CA SER A 822 1.23 -6.61 -5.82
C SER A 822 2.08 -6.64 -7.08
N GLY A 823 3.20 -7.36 -7.06
CA GLY A 823 4.09 -7.46 -8.22
C GLY A 823 5.19 -8.50 -8.05
N GLN A 824 6.19 -8.43 -8.93
CA GLN A 824 7.36 -9.31 -8.93
C GLN A 824 8.66 -8.50 -9.03
N ALA A 825 9.72 -9.01 -8.41
CA ALA A 825 11.10 -8.64 -8.70
C ALA A 825 11.86 -9.94 -9.01
N GLY A 826 12.03 -10.25 -10.29
CA GLY A 826 12.41 -11.59 -10.74
C GLY A 826 11.41 -12.64 -10.25
N GLU A 827 11.91 -13.70 -9.61
CA GLU A 827 11.07 -14.76 -9.04
C GLU A 827 10.43 -14.40 -7.68
N SER A 828 10.75 -13.23 -7.09
CA SER A 828 10.25 -12.82 -5.77
C SER A 828 8.91 -12.11 -5.87
N SER A 829 7.85 -12.70 -5.30
CA SER A 829 6.56 -12.03 -5.15
C SER A 829 6.62 -10.89 -4.13
N GLN A 830 6.06 -9.74 -4.49
CA GLN A 830 5.88 -8.58 -3.62
C GLN A 830 4.39 -8.33 -3.36
N LEU A 831 4.04 -7.95 -2.12
CA LEU A 831 2.76 -7.34 -1.77
C LEU A 831 2.99 -6.31 -0.65
N VAL A 832 2.84 -5.02 -0.96
CA VAL A 832 3.13 -3.92 -0.03
C VAL A 832 2.02 -2.88 -0.04
N TYR A 833 1.69 -2.33 1.12
CA TYR A 833 0.89 -1.11 1.29
C TYR A 833 1.82 0.03 1.68
N VAL A 834 1.69 1.17 1.00
CA VAL A 834 2.45 2.40 1.32
C VAL A 834 1.45 3.55 1.48
N PRO A 835 1.35 4.20 2.66
CA PRO A 835 0.58 5.44 2.83
C PRO A 835 1.09 6.55 1.89
N LEU A 836 0.23 7.51 1.52
CA LEU A 836 0.58 8.54 0.51
C LEU A 836 1.56 9.61 0.99
N GLU A 837 1.63 9.85 2.30
CA GLU A 837 2.46 10.86 2.96
C GLU A 837 2.65 10.48 4.43
N ASN A 838 3.73 10.92 5.09
CA ASN A 838 3.79 10.80 6.55
C ASN A 838 2.85 11.86 7.18
N VAL A 839 1.89 11.42 7.98
CA VAL A 839 0.93 12.31 8.68
C VAL A 839 1.52 12.94 9.94
N TYR A 840 2.61 12.36 10.46
CA TYR A 840 3.32 12.77 11.66
C TYR A 840 4.52 13.68 11.39
N GLY A 841 4.71 14.15 10.15
CA GLY A 841 5.71 15.17 9.81
C GLY A 841 6.49 14.83 8.53
N ASP A 842 7.69 15.39 8.42
CA ASP A 842 8.65 14.98 7.39
C ASP A 842 9.25 13.61 7.74
N GLY A 843 9.32 12.71 6.77
CA GLY A 843 9.69 11.31 6.92
C GLY A 843 9.04 10.41 5.85
N PRO A 844 9.61 9.22 5.57
CA PRO A 844 8.88 8.23 4.78
C PRO A 844 7.59 7.80 5.48
N PRO A 845 6.48 7.62 4.76
CA PRO A 845 5.32 6.91 5.30
C PRO A 845 5.71 5.45 5.58
N GLU A 846 5.32 4.89 6.73
CA GLU A 846 5.68 3.52 7.08
C GLU A 846 5.01 2.49 6.15
N PRO A 847 5.78 1.62 5.47
CA PRO A 847 5.22 0.65 4.56
C PRO A 847 4.84 -0.67 5.25
N THR A 848 3.59 -1.09 5.12
CA THR A 848 3.12 -2.40 5.60
C THR A 848 3.35 -3.46 4.52
N ARG A 849 4.30 -4.38 4.74
CA ARG A 849 4.54 -5.53 3.85
C ARG A 849 3.63 -6.70 4.24
N LEU A 850 2.89 -7.20 3.27
CA LEU A 850 1.97 -8.33 3.38
C LEU A 850 2.54 -9.51 2.58
N SER A 851 2.09 -10.74 2.87
CA SER A 851 2.50 -11.90 2.07
C SER A 851 1.45 -13.01 2.10
N LEU A 852 1.30 -13.71 0.98
CA LEU A 852 0.56 -14.96 0.95
C LEU A 852 1.42 -16.11 1.53
N PRO A 853 0.80 -17.20 2.01
CA PRO A 853 1.52 -18.36 2.50
C PRO A 853 2.55 -18.90 1.50
N SER A 854 3.69 -19.39 2.00
CA SER A 854 4.73 -20.05 1.20
C SER A 854 5.31 -19.20 0.04
N GLY A 855 5.22 -17.86 0.10
CA GLY A 855 5.73 -16.97 -0.95
C GLY A 855 4.88 -16.94 -2.22
N MET A 856 3.63 -17.40 -2.16
CA MET A 856 2.69 -17.37 -3.29
C MET A 856 2.48 -15.95 -3.84
N HIS A 857 2.28 -15.85 -5.15
CA HIS A 857 2.05 -14.57 -5.83
C HIS A 857 0.56 -14.26 -5.99
N PRO A 858 0.04 -13.11 -5.53
CA PRO A 858 -1.32 -12.67 -5.83
C PRO A 858 -1.45 -12.34 -7.32
N THR A 859 -2.21 -13.15 -8.07
CA THR A 859 -2.47 -12.92 -9.50
C THR A 859 -3.52 -11.84 -9.74
N ALA A 860 -4.34 -11.55 -8.72
CA ALA A 860 -5.20 -10.37 -8.70
C ALA A 860 -5.44 -9.87 -7.26
N ILE A 861 -5.54 -8.55 -7.08
CA ILE A 861 -5.89 -7.90 -5.81
C ILE A 861 -7.09 -6.96 -5.96
N ALA A 862 -7.90 -6.81 -4.91
CA ALA A 862 -9.01 -5.87 -4.87
C ALA A 862 -9.31 -5.39 -3.45
N VAL A 863 -9.94 -4.23 -3.33
CA VAL A 863 -10.18 -3.53 -2.08
C VAL A 863 -11.65 -3.18 -1.91
N ALA A 864 -12.19 -3.30 -0.69
CA ALA A 864 -13.53 -2.85 -0.35
C ALA A 864 -13.49 -1.90 0.85
N ARG A 865 -13.73 -0.61 0.60
CA ARG A 865 -13.82 0.45 1.63
C ARG A 865 -15.15 0.38 2.38
N ASP A 866 -15.12 0.53 3.70
CA ASP A 866 -16.33 0.77 4.49
C ASP A 866 -16.74 2.25 4.39
N ALA A 867 -17.76 2.52 3.58
CA ALA A 867 -18.31 3.85 3.37
C ALA A 867 -19.36 4.28 4.43
N ASN A 868 -19.65 3.44 5.44
CA ASN A 868 -20.64 3.76 6.46
C ASN A 868 -20.08 4.72 7.52
N LEU A 869 -20.53 5.98 7.51
CA LEU A 869 -20.16 7.02 8.48
C LEU A 869 -20.43 6.64 9.95
N ASP A 870 -21.39 5.75 10.22
CA ASP A 870 -21.70 5.26 11.57
C ASP A 870 -20.87 4.01 11.96
N SER A 871 -19.88 3.62 11.15
CA SER A 871 -19.01 2.46 11.39
C SER A 871 -17.80 2.85 12.22
N ASP A 872 -17.40 1.98 13.16
CA ASP A 872 -16.08 2.05 13.79
C ASP A 872 -14.95 1.88 12.77
N LYS A 873 -15.20 1.12 11.69
CA LYS A 873 -14.29 0.91 10.54
C LYS A 873 -14.40 1.96 9.41
N PHE A 874 -15.06 3.10 9.59
CA PHE A 874 -15.29 4.07 8.51
C PHE A 874 -13.99 4.49 7.79
N GLY A 875 -13.99 4.41 6.45
CA GLY A 875 -12.84 4.69 5.59
C GLY A 875 -11.84 3.54 5.50
N GLY A 876 -11.78 2.65 6.49
CA GLY A 876 -10.99 1.43 6.49
C GLY A 876 -11.37 0.49 5.34
N THR A 877 -10.39 -0.27 4.86
CA THR A 877 -10.47 -1.05 3.62
C THR A 877 -10.07 -2.51 3.83
N GLU A 878 -10.96 -3.42 3.47
CA GLU A 878 -10.69 -4.87 3.41
C GLU A 878 -9.90 -5.18 2.12
N LEU A 879 -8.75 -5.87 2.24
CA LEU A 879 -7.93 -6.28 1.08
C LEU A 879 -8.17 -7.76 0.73
N TYR A 880 -8.53 -8.01 -0.51
CA TYR A 880 -8.73 -9.33 -1.10
C TYR A 880 -7.61 -9.65 -2.09
N ALA A 881 -7.13 -10.89 -2.06
CA ALA A 881 -6.12 -11.40 -2.98
C ALA A 881 -6.54 -12.77 -3.52
N VAL A 882 -6.35 -13.01 -4.81
CA VAL A 882 -6.46 -14.36 -5.40
C VAL A 882 -5.08 -14.87 -5.78
N SER A 883 -4.81 -16.13 -5.46
CA SER A 883 -3.62 -16.84 -5.92
C SER A 883 -3.95 -18.32 -6.07
N ASP A 884 -3.39 -18.92 -7.13
CA ASP A 884 -3.84 -20.21 -7.67
C ASP A 884 -5.39 -20.24 -7.76
N ALA A 885 -6.03 -21.19 -7.09
CA ALA A 885 -7.47 -21.36 -7.03
C ALA A 885 -8.10 -20.87 -5.71
N THR A 886 -7.42 -20.00 -4.93
CA THR A 886 -7.88 -19.59 -3.59
C THR A 886 -8.03 -18.07 -3.45
N LEU A 887 -9.16 -17.66 -2.86
CA LEU A 887 -9.43 -16.30 -2.41
C LEU A 887 -8.99 -16.13 -0.95
N TYR A 888 -8.22 -15.07 -0.70
CA TYR A 888 -7.66 -14.66 0.57
C TYR A 888 -8.21 -13.30 0.99
N LEU A 889 -8.29 -13.06 2.30
CA LEU A 889 -8.63 -11.78 2.92
C LEU A 889 -7.59 -11.37 3.96
N TYR A 890 -7.16 -10.12 3.91
CA TYR A 890 -6.54 -9.41 5.02
C TYR A 890 -7.61 -8.51 5.65
N ASP A 891 -8.11 -8.89 6.84
CA ASP A 891 -9.13 -8.10 7.54
C ASP A 891 -8.53 -6.73 7.86
N THR A 892 -9.22 -5.65 7.48
CA THR A 892 -8.79 -4.26 7.64
C THR A 892 -8.29 -3.94 9.05
N ALA A 893 -8.86 -4.59 10.08
CA ALA A 893 -8.49 -4.47 11.49
C ALA A 893 -7.14 -5.10 11.87
N THR A 894 -6.57 -5.92 10.99
CA THR A 894 -5.41 -6.80 11.27
C THR A 894 -4.28 -6.65 10.25
N GLN A 895 -4.38 -5.67 9.35
CA GLN A 895 -3.34 -5.42 8.36
C GLN A 895 -2.15 -4.75 9.04
N GLN A 896 -1.09 -5.53 9.23
CA GLN A 896 0.17 -5.10 9.83
C GLN A 896 1.30 -5.92 9.19
N GLN A 897 2.54 -5.51 9.46
CA GLN A 897 3.75 -6.14 8.92
C GLN A 897 3.73 -7.66 9.13
N GLY A 898 3.78 -8.42 8.02
CA GLY A 898 3.83 -9.88 8.05
C GLY A 898 2.53 -10.61 8.45
N THR A 899 1.38 -9.92 8.52
CA THR A 899 0.09 -10.60 8.73
C THR A 899 -0.15 -11.67 7.67
N ALA A 900 -0.43 -12.89 8.12
CA ALA A 900 -0.90 -13.97 7.25
C ALA A 900 -2.40 -13.78 6.93
N PRO A 901 -2.82 -13.88 5.65
CA PRO A 901 -4.22 -13.73 5.28
C PRO A 901 -5.08 -14.93 5.68
N THR A 902 -6.38 -14.71 5.82
CA THR A 902 -7.36 -15.78 5.97
C THR A 902 -7.75 -16.33 4.60
N ALA A 903 -7.56 -17.64 4.36
CA ALA A 903 -8.09 -18.32 3.18
C ALA A 903 -9.62 -18.49 3.32
N LEU A 904 -10.39 -17.94 2.38
CA LEU A 904 -11.86 -17.87 2.45
C LEU A 904 -12.56 -18.95 1.64
N VAL A 905 -12.12 -19.14 0.39
CA VAL A 905 -12.74 -20.00 -0.62
C VAL A 905 -11.65 -20.56 -1.53
N THR A 906 -11.62 -21.88 -1.73
CA THR A 906 -10.81 -22.54 -2.78
C THR A 906 -11.75 -23.16 -3.81
N ASN A 907 -11.59 -22.80 -5.09
CA ASN A 907 -12.41 -23.28 -6.19
C ASN A 907 -11.73 -23.04 -7.55
N ASP A 908 -11.75 -24.03 -8.44
CA ASP A 908 -11.08 -23.98 -9.75
C ASP A 908 -11.50 -22.79 -10.64
N SER A 909 -12.70 -22.21 -10.42
CA SER A 909 -13.15 -21.01 -11.15
C SER A 909 -12.31 -19.76 -10.85
N LEU A 910 -11.61 -19.74 -9.71
CA LEU A 910 -10.67 -18.69 -9.29
C LEU A 910 -9.28 -18.89 -9.91
N SER A 911 -9.01 -20.05 -10.55
CA SER A 911 -7.70 -20.38 -11.09
C SER A 911 -7.31 -19.43 -12.22
N GLY A 912 -6.19 -18.74 -12.06
CA GLY A 912 -5.70 -17.76 -13.03
C GLY A 912 -6.57 -16.51 -13.10
N THR A 913 -7.18 -16.07 -11.99
CA THR A 913 -7.82 -14.75 -11.92
C THR A 913 -6.79 -13.65 -12.15
N ASP A 914 -7.01 -12.85 -13.20
CA ASP A 914 -6.18 -11.71 -13.59
C ASP A 914 -6.81 -10.36 -13.21
N THR A 915 -8.13 -10.33 -13.02
CA THR A 915 -8.89 -9.10 -12.76
C THR A 915 -9.80 -9.35 -11.56
N LEU A 916 -9.81 -8.44 -10.58
CA LEU A 916 -10.65 -8.56 -9.38
C LEU A 916 -11.22 -7.18 -8.99
N PHE A 917 -12.48 -7.15 -8.60
CA PHE A 917 -13.16 -5.97 -8.05
C PHE A 917 -13.90 -6.38 -6.78
N ALA A 918 -13.91 -5.51 -5.77
CA ALA A 918 -14.65 -5.72 -4.53
C ALA A 918 -15.43 -4.45 -4.17
N MET A 919 -16.68 -4.59 -3.71
CA MET A 919 -17.49 -3.46 -3.22
C MET A 919 -18.36 -3.87 -2.04
N MET A 920 -18.53 -2.94 -1.10
CA MET A 920 -19.30 -3.11 0.12
C MET A 920 -20.52 -2.18 0.11
N GLN A 921 -21.74 -2.74 0.16
CA GLN A 921 -22.98 -1.97 0.17
C GLN A 921 -24.04 -2.71 1.01
N ASP A 922 -24.86 -1.97 1.78
CA ASP A 922 -26.02 -2.49 2.52
C ASP A 922 -25.75 -3.73 3.40
N GLY A 923 -24.54 -3.82 3.96
CA GLY A 923 -24.13 -4.95 4.80
C GLY A 923 -23.71 -6.21 4.04
N VAL A 924 -23.52 -6.15 2.73
CA VAL A 924 -23.02 -7.24 1.89
C VAL A 924 -21.81 -6.78 1.07
N THR A 925 -20.74 -7.56 1.11
CA THR A 925 -19.59 -7.41 0.20
C THR A 925 -19.83 -8.30 -1.01
N THR A 926 -19.58 -7.75 -2.20
CA THR A 926 -19.62 -8.47 -3.48
C THR A 926 -18.24 -8.37 -4.12
N LEU A 927 -17.72 -9.50 -4.61
CA LEU A 927 -16.57 -9.53 -5.50
C LEU A 927 -16.98 -10.02 -6.89
N TRP A 928 -16.33 -9.46 -7.90
CA TRP A 928 -16.34 -9.93 -9.27
C TRP A 928 -14.91 -10.22 -9.70
N GLY A 929 -14.69 -11.26 -10.48
CA GLY A 929 -13.38 -11.53 -11.06
C GLY A 929 -13.46 -12.10 -12.47
N LYS A 930 -12.38 -11.96 -13.22
CA LYS A 930 -12.14 -12.61 -14.52
C LYS A 930 -10.93 -13.52 -14.39
N ASN A 931 -11.02 -14.72 -14.94
CA ASN A 931 -9.88 -15.62 -15.09
C ASN A 931 -9.30 -15.62 -16.51
N GLY A 932 -8.13 -16.24 -16.66
CA GLY A 932 -7.42 -16.40 -17.94
C GLY A 932 -8.12 -17.32 -18.96
N ASN A 933 -9.31 -17.83 -18.67
CA ASN A 933 -10.20 -18.46 -19.65
C ASN A 933 -11.34 -17.51 -20.10
N ASP A 934 -11.21 -16.21 -19.81
CA ASP A 934 -12.17 -15.14 -20.12
C ASP A 934 -13.58 -15.41 -19.57
N VAL A 935 -13.64 -16.08 -18.42
CA VAL A 935 -14.87 -16.32 -17.65
C VAL A 935 -14.96 -15.29 -16.52
N VAL A 936 -16.04 -14.50 -16.53
CA VAL A 936 -16.40 -13.62 -15.42
C VAL A 936 -17.21 -14.40 -14.40
N TYR A 937 -16.84 -14.30 -13.13
CA TYR A 937 -17.59 -14.85 -12.01
C TYR A 937 -17.88 -13.78 -10.95
N TYR A 938 -18.82 -14.07 -10.04
CA TYR A 938 -19.03 -13.27 -8.84
C TYR A 938 -19.25 -14.13 -7.59
N LEU A 939 -19.04 -13.53 -6.42
CA LEU A 939 -19.28 -14.12 -5.12
C LEU A 939 -19.59 -13.04 -4.07
N THR A 940 -20.28 -13.43 -2.99
CA THR A 940 -20.87 -12.50 -2.00
C THR A 940 -20.75 -13.03 -0.58
N CYS A 941 -20.64 -12.13 0.40
CA CYS A 941 -20.66 -12.45 1.83
C CYS A 941 -21.30 -11.30 2.64
N PRO A 942 -22.08 -11.60 3.71
CA PRO A 942 -22.47 -10.58 4.67
C PRO A 942 -21.25 -9.97 5.38
N ASN A 943 -21.23 -8.65 5.57
CA ASN A 943 -20.10 -7.93 6.17
C ASN A 943 -19.76 -8.40 7.60
N THR A 944 -20.74 -8.97 8.31
CA THR A 944 -20.53 -9.53 9.65
C THR A 944 -19.83 -10.90 9.66
N GLN A 945 -19.42 -11.43 8.50
CA GLN A 945 -18.85 -12.78 8.35
C GLN A 945 -17.70 -12.85 7.33
N LEU A 946 -17.11 -11.71 6.92
CA LEU A 946 -16.10 -11.66 5.84
C LEU A 946 -14.90 -12.59 6.10
N SER A 947 -14.42 -12.62 7.33
CA SER A 947 -13.31 -13.47 7.80
C SER A 947 -13.71 -14.90 8.19
N VAL A 948 -14.94 -15.35 7.89
CA VAL A 948 -15.42 -16.69 8.21
C VAL A 948 -15.36 -17.60 6.96
N PRO A 949 -14.46 -18.60 6.89
CA PRO A 949 -14.42 -19.53 5.77
C PRO A 949 -15.75 -20.26 5.60
N GLY A 950 -16.26 -20.31 4.36
CA GLY A 950 -17.56 -20.91 4.03
C GLY A 950 -18.79 -20.04 4.32
N ALA A 951 -18.65 -18.81 4.83
CA ALA A 951 -19.74 -17.82 4.83
C ALA A 951 -19.97 -17.18 3.44
N TRP A 952 -18.92 -17.18 2.62
CA TRP A 952 -18.94 -16.75 1.23
C TRP A 952 -19.77 -17.69 0.35
N SER A 953 -20.50 -17.14 -0.61
CA SER A 953 -21.08 -17.94 -1.70
C SER A 953 -19.98 -18.58 -2.55
N ALA A 954 -20.22 -19.78 -3.08
CA ALA A 954 -19.37 -20.35 -4.11
C ALA A 954 -19.26 -19.38 -5.32
N PRO A 955 -18.14 -19.34 -6.06
CA PRO A 955 -18.03 -18.55 -7.29
C PRO A 955 -19.09 -18.99 -8.29
N VAL A 956 -19.84 -18.03 -8.83
CA VAL A 956 -20.86 -18.28 -9.86
C VAL A 956 -20.39 -17.66 -11.17
N PRO A 957 -20.07 -18.46 -12.20
CA PRO A 957 -19.82 -17.96 -13.55
C PRO A 957 -21.04 -17.21 -14.10
N LEU A 958 -20.79 -16.07 -14.72
CA LEU A 958 -21.81 -15.15 -15.27
C LEU A 958 -21.75 -15.07 -16.78
N LEU A 959 -20.55 -14.83 -17.32
CA LEU A 959 -20.28 -14.57 -18.73
C LEU A 959 -18.98 -15.27 -19.13
N THR A 960 -18.88 -15.63 -20.40
CA THR A 960 -17.70 -16.26 -21.03
C THR A 960 -17.26 -15.41 -22.23
N GLU A 961 -16.02 -15.61 -22.70
CA GLU A 961 -15.44 -14.85 -23.83
C GLU A 961 -15.43 -13.33 -23.58
N ILE A 962 -15.28 -12.93 -22.31
CA ILE A 962 -15.19 -11.52 -21.90
C ILE A 962 -13.72 -11.14 -21.78
N GLU A 963 -13.30 -10.10 -22.50
CA GLU A 963 -11.93 -9.58 -22.47
C GLU A 963 -11.72 -8.57 -21.32
N ARG A 964 -12.76 -7.78 -21.00
CA ARG A 964 -12.70 -6.70 -20.00
C ARG A 964 -14.03 -6.54 -19.25
N LEU A 965 -13.96 -6.13 -17.98
CA LEU A 965 -15.14 -5.79 -17.19
C LEU A 965 -14.95 -4.50 -16.36
N SER A 966 -16.08 -3.87 -16.02
CA SER A 966 -16.15 -2.82 -15.00
C SER A 966 -17.48 -2.92 -14.24
N PRO A 967 -17.48 -3.41 -12.98
CA PRO A 967 -18.66 -3.52 -12.14
C PRO A 967 -18.84 -2.31 -11.22
N TYR A 968 -20.08 -2.02 -10.83
CA TYR A 968 -20.39 -1.16 -9.70
C TYR A 968 -21.66 -1.59 -8.95
N VAL A 969 -21.80 -1.22 -7.68
CA VAL A 969 -23.08 -1.27 -6.97
C VAL A 969 -23.79 0.08 -7.11
N ASN A 970 -25.06 0.05 -7.52
CA ASN A 970 -25.81 1.25 -7.83
C ASN A 970 -26.19 2.02 -6.55
N LEU A 971 -25.81 3.29 -6.47
CA LEU A 971 -26.01 4.13 -5.29
C LEU A 971 -27.49 4.49 -5.04
N ALA A 972 -28.35 4.37 -6.06
CA ALA A 972 -29.77 4.75 -5.96
C ALA A 972 -30.67 3.60 -5.47
N ASP A 973 -30.30 2.33 -5.69
CA ASP A 973 -31.14 1.17 -5.36
C ASP A 973 -30.40 -0.07 -4.81
N GLY A 974 -29.06 -0.03 -4.66
CA GLY A 974 -28.25 -1.16 -4.22
C GLY A 974 -28.10 -2.29 -5.26
N GLY A 975 -28.57 -2.08 -6.49
CA GLY A 975 -28.50 -3.06 -7.58
C GLY A 975 -27.07 -3.28 -8.06
N ARG A 976 -26.68 -4.54 -8.26
CA ARG A 976 -25.37 -4.87 -8.82
C ARG A 976 -25.38 -4.65 -10.32
N THR A 977 -24.48 -3.82 -10.84
CA THR A 977 -24.32 -3.56 -12.27
C THR A 977 -22.94 -4.05 -12.71
N LEU A 978 -22.88 -4.70 -13.87
CA LEU A 978 -21.64 -5.19 -14.47
C LEU A 978 -21.66 -4.84 -15.96
N PHE A 979 -20.68 -4.05 -16.38
CA PHE A 979 -20.36 -3.86 -17.80
C PHE A 979 -19.28 -4.86 -18.18
N ALA A 980 -19.47 -5.56 -19.28
CA ALA A 980 -18.54 -6.55 -19.80
C ALA A 980 -18.39 -6.38 -21.32
N ALA A 981 -17.17 -6.43 -21.82
CA ALA A 981 -16.89 -6.39 -23.26
C ALA A 981 -16.08 -7.61 -23.69
N GLY A 982 -16.46 -8.17 -24.85
CA GLY A 982 -15.80 -9.33 -25.46
C GLY A 982 -16.39 -9.61 -26.83
N GLY A 983 -15.61 -10.18 -27.75
CA GLY A 983 -16.07 -10.50 -29.10
C GLY A 983 -16.52 -9.28 -29.91
N GLY A 984 -16.05 -8.08 -29.55
CA GLY A 984 -16.41 -6.80 -30.17
C GLY A 984 -17.74 -6.19 -29.73
N VAL A 985 -18.37 -6.67 -28.64
CA VAL A 985 -19.63 -6.11 -28.10
C VAL A 985 -19.46 -5.77 -26.62
N ILE A 986 -20.00 -4.62 -26.18
CA ILE A 986 -20.19 -4.32 -24.77
C ILE A 986 -21.65 -4.56 -24.34
N GLN A 987 -21.83 -5.19 -23.18
CA GLN A 987 -23.12 -5.46 -22.57
C GLN A 987 -23.16 -4.96 -21.13
N LYS A 988 -24.34 -4.46 -20.71
CA LYS A 988 -24.67 -4.11 -19.33
C LYS A 988 -25.51 -5.26 -18.77
N ILE A 989 -25.12 -5.86 -17.65
CA ILE A 989 -25.97 -6.82 -16.93
C ILE A 989 -26.24 -6.32 -15.51
N VAL A 990 -27.47 -6.49 -15.02
CA VAL A 990 -27.88 -6.02 -13.68
C VAL A 990 -28.50 -7.14 -12.86
N GLN A 991 -28.26 -7.14 -11.54
CA GLN A 991 -28.90 -8.03 -10.58
C GLN A 991 -29.52 -7.22 -9.44
N LYS A 992 -30.72 -7.64 -9.00
CA LYS A 992 -31.42 -7.05 -7.86
C LYS A 992 -30.59 -7.13 -6.55
N PRO A 993 -30.84 -6.24 -5.57
CA PRO A 993 -30.35 -6.40 -4.21
C PRO A 993 -30.72 -7.76 -3.61
N SER A 994 -29.89 -8.24 -2.68
CA SER A 994 -29.94 -9.62 -2.14
C SER A 994 -31.26 -10.02 -1.47
N THR A 995 -32.12 -9.07 -1.14
CA THR A 995 -33.44 -9.27 -0.53
C THR A 995 -34.56 -9.59 -1.54
N ALA A 996 -34.35 -9.36 -2.84
CA ALA A 996 -35.42 -9.37 -3.85
C ALA A 996 -35.24 -10.37 -5.03
N GLY A 997 -34.09 -11.03 -5.15
CA GLY A 997 -33.86 -12.11 -6.14
C GLY A 997 -32.44 -12.16 -6.70
N SER A 998 -31.98 -13.35 -7.09
CA SER A 998 -30.58 -13.62 -7.47
C SER A 998 -30.33 -13.76 -8.99
N ILE A 999 -31.23 -13.26 -9.83
CA ILE A 999 -31.15 -13.42 -11.30
C ILE A 999 -30.50 -12.17 -11.92
N TRP A 1000 -29.47 -12.38 -12.74
CA TRP A 1000 -28.86 -11.35 -13.58
C TRP A 1000 -29.69 -11.15 -14.85
N ARG A 1001 -29.82 -9.90 -15.30
CA ARG A 1001 -30.61 -9.51 -16.47
C ARG A 1001 -29.75 -8.72 -17.47
N PRO A 1002 -29.63 -9.17 -18.73
CA PRO A 1002 -28.90 -8.42 -19.75
C PRO A 1002 -29.66 -7.19 -20.22
N GLN A 1003 -28.92 -6.15 -20.60
CA GLN A 1003 -29.40 -4.89 -21.14
C GLN A 1003 -28.49 -4.46 -22.30
N ARG A 1004 -29.10 -4.21 -23.47
CA ARG A 1004 -28.37 -3.79 -24.67
C ARG A 1004 -28.13 -2.29 -24.66
N ILE A 1005 -26.88 -1.88 -24.87
CA ILE A 1005 -26.52 -0.47 -25.04
C ILE A 1005 -26.78 -0.09 -26.50
N THR A 1006 -27.70 0.85 -26.74
CA THR A 1006 -28.13 1.26 -28.08
C THR A 1006 -27.89 2.76 -28.27
N LEU A 1007 -27.16 3.13 -29.31
CA LEU A 1007 -26.95 4.53 -29.71
C LEU A 1007 -27.96 4.94 -30.78
N ALA A 1008 -28.24 6.24 -30.87
CA ALA A 1008 -29.03 6.78 -31.96
C ALA A 1008 -28.34 6.51 -33.32
N ALA A 1009 -29.13 6.09 -34.31
CA ALA A 1009 -28.64 5.78 -35.65
C ALA A 1009 -27.92 7.00 -36.27
N THR A 1010 -26.75 6.78 -36.86
CA THR A 1010 -25.94 7.86 -37.45
C THR A 1010 -26.48 8.32 -38.80
N ALA A 1011 -27.21 7.44 -39.50
CA ALA A 1011 -27.94 7.74 -40.72
C ALA A 1011 -29.38 7.18 -40.69
N PRO A 1012 -30.38 7.90 -41.25
CA PRO A 1012 -31.78 7.44 -41.30
C PRO A 1012 -32.03 6.25 -42.24
N THR A 1013 -30.98 5.69 -42.85
CA THR A 1013 -30.99 4.47 -43.68
C THR A 1013 -30.53 3.22 -42.92
N GLU A 1014 -30.07 3.35 -41.68
CA GLU A 1014 -29.73 2.20 -40.83
C GLU A 1014 -31.00 1.38 -40.48
N PRO A 1015 -30.94 0.04 -40.52
CA PRO A 1015 -32.07 -0.80 -40.15
C PRO A 1015 -32.34 -0.72 -38.65
N ALA A 1016 -33.62 -0.61 -38.26
CA ALA A 1016 -34.01 -0.62 -36.85
C ALA A 1016 -33.75 -1.99 -36.20
N LEU A 1017 -33.24 -1.98 -34.97
CA LEU A 1017 -32.97 -3.17 -34.18
C LEU A 1017 -34.27 -3.70 -33.59
N SER A 1018 -34.57 -4.98 -33.81
CA SER A 1018 -35.69 -5.68 -33.16
C SER A 1018 -35.29 -6.22 -31.79
N PHE A 1019 -36.21 -6.14 -30.83
CA PHE A 1019 -36.07 -6.75 -29.50
C PHE A 1019 -37.42 -7.28 -29.00
N ASN A 1020 -37.38 -8.33 -28.18
CA ASN A 1020 -38.56 -8.82 -27.47
C ASN A 1020 -38.85 -7.94 -26.25
N SER A 1021 -40.11 -7.79 -25.88
CA SER A 1021 -40.50 -6.82 -24.86
C SER A 1021 -41.85 -7.12 -24.22
N TYR A 1022 -42.00 -6.74 -22.95
CA TYR A 1022 -43.29 -6.59 -22.32
C TYR A 1022 -43.83 -5.19 -22.57
N THR A 1023 -44.93 -5.10 -23.32
CA THR A 1023 -45.63 -3.84 -23.59
C THR A 1023 -46.81 -3.71 -22.65
N THR A 1024 -46.68 -2.84 -21.65
CA THR A 1024 -47.73 -2.46 -20.71
C THR A 1024 -48.45 -1.21 -21.19
N THR A 1025 -49.78 -1.23 -21.14
CA THR A 1025 -50.65 -0.08 -21.42
C THR A 1025 -51.46 0.23 -20.17
N VAL A 1026 -51.24 1.40 -19.57
CA VAL A 1026 -51.96 1.90 -18.40
C VAL A 1026 -53.03 2.89 -18.84
N GLN A 1027 -54.25 2.78 -18.29
CA GLN A 1027 -55.35 3.69 -18.57
C GLN A 1027 -55.82 4.40 -17.30
N VAL A 1028 -55.97 5.72 -17.38
CA VAL A 1028 -56.49 6.55 -16.29
C VAL A 1028 -57.93 6.92 -16.59
N VAL A 1029 -58.82 6.58 -15.66
CA VAL A 1029 -60.26 6.78 -15.82
C VAL A 1029 -60.77 7.60 -14.64
N GLY A 1030 -61.43 8.72 -14.95
CA GLY A 1030 -61.99 9.62 -13.95
C GLY A 1030 -63.20 9.02 -13.23
N THR A 1031 -63.65 9.69 -12.16
CA THR A 1031 -64.87 9.31 -11.43
C THR A 1031 -66.16 9.37 -12.28
N ASP A 1032 -66.10 10.07 -13.42
CA ASP A 1032 -67.12 10.15 -14.47
C ASP A 1032 -67.05 9.02 -15.52
N LYS A 1033 -66.06 8.12 -15.40
CA LYS A 1033 -65.71 7.05 -16.34
C LYS A 1033 -65.14 7.52 -17.70
N MET A 1034 -64.68 8.77 -17.79
CA MET A 1034 -64.01 9.27 -18.99
C MET A 1034 -62.49 9.10 -18.89
N PRO A 1035 -61.75 8.95 -20.02
CA PRO A 1035 -60.29 8.93 -19.99
C PRO A 1035 -59.74 10.30 -19.56
N VAL A 1036 -58.82 10.30 -18.59
CA VAL A 1036 -58.22 11.55 -18.09
C VAL A 1036 -56.95 11.84 -18.88
N ARG A 1037 -57.06 12.78 -19.82
CA ARG A 1037 -55.94 13.32 -20.60
C ARG A 1037 -55.00 14.16 -19.71
N ASP A 1038 -53.69 14.15 -20.02
CA ASP A 1038 -52.64 14.94 -19.36
C ASP A 1038 -52.53 14.68 -17.83
N ALA A 1039 -53.04 13.54 -17.36
CA ALA A 1039 -52.98 13.11 -15.96
C ALA A 1039 -51.55 12.66 -15.60
N SER A 1040 -51.04 13.15 -14.48
CA SER A 1040 -49.72 12.80 -13.97
C SER A 1040 -49.73 11.41 -13.35
N LEU A 1041 -49.04 10.45 -13.97
CA LEU A 1041 -48.77 9.13 -13.43
C LEU A 1041 -47.35 9.06 -12.89
N ALA A 1042 -47.21 8.68 -11.63
CA ALA A 1042 -45.96 8.25 -11.03
C ALA A 1042 -45.79 6.75 -11.29
N ILE A 1043 -44.72 6.38 -12.00
CA ILE A 1043 -44.39 5.00 -12.35
C ILE A 1043 -43.04 4.65 -11.70
N SER A 1044 -43.02 3.59 -10.89
CA SER A 1044 -41.82 3.10 -10.20
C SER A 1044 -41.61 1.61 -10.39
N ALA A 1045 -40.38 1.18 -10.14
CA ALA A 1045 -39.97 -0.22 -10.13
C ALA A 1045 -39.13 -0.48 -8.86
N GLU A 1046 -39.12 -1.71 -8.35
CA GLU A 1046 -38.30 -2.05 -7.17
C GLU A 1046 -36.79 -1.92 -7.42
N THR A 1047 -36.36 -1.92 -8.69
CA THR A 1047 -34.96 -1.89 -9.12
C THR A 1047 -34.83 -1.17 -10.45
N SER A 1048 -33.65 -0.60 -10.70
CA SER A 1048 -33.24 0.11 -11.93
C SER A 1048 -33.58 -0.70 -13.18
N THR A 1049 -34.61 -0.26 -13.89
CA THR A 1049 -35.23 -0.98 -15.01
C THR A 1049 -35.40 -0.05 -16.21
N PRO A 1050 -34.71 -0.29 -17.34
CA PRO A 1050 -34.87 0.49 -18.55
C PRO A 1050 -36.21 0.15 -19.21
N ALA A 1051 -37.00 1.18 -19.51
CA ALA A 1051 -38.27 1.06 -20.20
C ALA A 1051 -38.52 2.26 -21.11
N TYR A 1052 -39.09 2.04 -22.29
CA TYR A 1052 -39.53 3.12 -23.17
C TYR A 1052 -40.95 3.54 -22.76
N ILE A 1053 -41.13 4.78 -22.32
CA ILE A 1053 -42.44 5.32 -21.95
C ILE A 1053 -42.84 6.39 -22.96
N ASN A 1054 -43.97 6.15 -23.64
CA ASN A 1054 -44.46 6.98 -24.75
C ASN A 1054 -43.37 7.30 -25.81
N GLY A 1055 -42.43 6.37 -26.02
CA GLY A 1055 -41.36 6.48 -27.03
C GLY A 1055 -40.06 7.15 -26.56
N LEU A 1056 -39.95 7.61 -25.31
CA LEU A 1056 -38.70 8.07 -24.69
C LEU A 1056 -38.15 6.99 -23.76
N TYR A 1057 -36.83 6.84 -23.70
CA TYR A 1057 -36.18 5.91 -22.79
C TYR A 1057 -36.18 6.49 -21.37
N TYR A 1058 -36.56 5.67 -20.39
CA TYR A 1058 -36.49 5.98 -18.97
C TYR A 1058 -35.82 4.84 -18.20
N VAL A 1059 -35.05 5.18 -17.17
CA VAL A 1059 -34.63 4.25 -16.14
C VAL A 1059 -35.59 4.40 -14.95
N LEU A 1060 -36.40 3.37 -14.70
CA LEU A 1060 -37.35 3.31 -13.59
C LEU A 1060 -36.67 2.75 -12.34
N GLY A 1061 -36.94 3.33 -11.17
CA GLY A 1061 -36.44 2.83 -9.89
C GLY A 1061 -37.43 3.10 -8.75
N GLY A 1062 -36.94 3.01 -7.51
CA GLY A 1062 -37.77 3.19 -6.31
C GLY A 1062 -38.33 4.61 -6.17
N THR A 1063 -37.63 5.62 -6.71
CA THR A 1063 -38.18 6.96 -6.94
C THR A 1063 -39.05 6.95 -8.20
N PRO A 1064 -40.36 7.27 -8.12
CA PRO A 1064 -41.23 7.25 -9.28
C PRO A 1064 -40.87 8.30 -10.32
N VAL A 1065 -40.94 7.93 -11.60
CA VAL A 1065 -40.89 8.84 -12.74
C VAL A 1065 -42.30 9.34 -13.03
N THR A 1066 -42.49 10.67 -13.05
CA THR A 1066 -43.76 11.28 -13.43
C THR A 1066 -43.88 11.45 -14.94
N VAL A 1067 -44.85 10.79 -15.54
CA VAL A 1067 -45.21 10.91 -16.97
C VAL A 1067 -46.67 11.32 -17.12
N LYS A 1068 -47.03 11.89 -18.27
CA LYS A 1068 -48.42 12.27 -18.56
C LYS A 1068 -49.12 11.27 -19.46
N THR A 1069 -50.40 11.04 -19.20
CA THR A 1069 -51.28 10.35 -20.14
C THR A 1069 -51.43 11.13 -21.44
N ASP A 1070 -51.53 10.39 -22.54
CA ASP A 1070 -51.77 10.92 -23.87
C ASP A 1070 -53.20 11.51 -24.02
N ALA A 1071 -53.55 11.90 -25.26
CA ALA A 1071 -54.87 12.41 -25.58
C ALA A 1071 -56.03 11.41 -25.33
N MET A 1072 -55.73 10.11 -25.22
CA MET A 1072 -56.66 9.02 -24.93
C MET A 1072 -56.66 8.59 -23.45
N GLY A 1073 -55.98 9.33 -22.56
CA GLY A 1073 -55.87 8.98 -21.14
C GLY A 1073 -55.00 7.76 -20.87
N THR A 1074 -54.02 7.49 -21.74
CA THR A 1074 -53.23 6.26 -21.77
C THR A 1074 -51.73 6.54 -21.62
N VAL A 1075 -50.99 5.62 -21.01
CA VAL A 1075 -49.50 5.58 -21.04
C VAL A 1075 -49.06 4.19 -21.49
N THR A 1076 -48.10 4.14 -22.43
CA THR A 1076 -47.49 2.88 -22.88
C THR A 1076 -46.06 2.79 -22.35
N VAL A 1077 -45.75 1.70 -21.65
CA VAL A 1077 -44.44 1.35 -21.08
C VAL A 1077 -43.94 0.06 -21.75
N ILE A 1078 -42.77 0.10 -22.38
CA ILE A 1078 -42.17 -1.04 -23.10
C ILE A 1078 -40.87 -1.41 -22.38
N GLU A 1079 -40.88 -2.54 -21.68
CA GLU A 1079 -39.69 -3.14 -21.06
C GLU A 1079 -39.08 -4.15 -22.04
N ALA A 1080 -37.81 -4.00 -22.41
CA ALA A 1080 -37.10 -5.00 -23.21
C ALA A 1080 -36.79 -6.25 -22.36
N THR A 1081 -36.97 -7.45 -22.94
CA THR A 1081 -36.62 -8.71 -22.28
C THR A 1081 -36.14 -9.74 -23.29
N GLU A 1082 -35.26 -10.64 -22.88
CA GLU A 1082 -34.79 -11.78 -23.67
C GLU A 1082 -35.39 -13.12 -23.17
N ASP A 1083 -36.14 -13.10 -22.06
CA ASP A 1083 -36.77 -14.26 -21.45
C ASP A 1083 -38.25 -13.99 -21.04
N LEU A 1084 -38.82 -14.83 -20.18
CA LEU A 1084 -40.17 -14.67 -19.63
C LEU A 1084 -40.23 -13.81 -18.35
N GLN A 1085 -39.11 -13.23 -17.93
CA GLN A 1085 -39.08 -12.32 -16.79
C GLN A 1085 -39.41 -10.90 -17.25
N GLY A 1086 -40.32 -10.27 -16.52
CA GLY A 1086 -40.59 -8.84 -16.60
C GLY A 1086 -40.56 -8.22 -15.21
N THR A 1087 -40.47 -6.91 -15.14
CA THR A 1087 -40.40 -6.17 -13.89
C THR A 1087 -41.80 -5.83 -13.39
N PRO A 1088 -42.13 -6.11 -12.12
CA PRO A 1088 -43.33 -5.57 -11.51
C PRO A 1088 -43.28 -4.04 -11.49
N LEU A 1089 -44.19 -3.40 -12.20
CA LEU A 1089 -44.32 -1.94 -12.23
C LEU A 1089 -45.37 -1.51 -11.20
N THR A 1090 -45.05 -0.52 -10.38
CA THR A 1090 -46.02 0.15 -9.51
C THR A 1090 -46.42 1.47 -10.16
N VAL A 1091 -47.73 1.68 -10.32
CA VAL A 1091 -48.28 2.87 -10.95
C VAL A 1091 -49.28 3.54 -10.01
N GLU A 1092 -49.11 4.83 -9.79
CA GLU A 1092 -50.00 5.67 -9.00
C GLU A 1092 -50.27 7.00 -9.72
N ILE A 1093 -51.36 7.68 -9.37
CA ILE A 1093 -51.67 9.02 -9.88
C ILE A 1093 -50.99 10.02 -8.94
N ALA A 1094 -50.04 10.79 -9.48
CA ALA A 1094 -49.08 11.57 -8.69
C ALA A 1094 -49.71 12.77 -7.95
N ASP A 1095 -50.80 13.31 -8.49
CA ASP A 1095 -51.45 14.54 -7.99
C ASP A 1095 -52.60 14.26 -6.99
N ASP A 1096 -52.86 13.00 -6.62
CA ASP A 1096 -53.84 12.64 -5.58
C ASP A 1096 -53.29 11.58 -4.62
N SER A 1097 -53.89 11.50 -3.44
CA SER A 1097 -53.62 10.49 -2.42
C SER A 1097 -54.90 9.71 -1.94
N SER A 1098 -55.73 9.13 -2.86
CA SER A 1098 -56.94 8.22 -2.69
C SER A 1098 -57.12 6.78 -3.39
N THR A 1099 -56.15 6.12 -4.08
CA THR A 1099 -56.08 4.72 -4.64
C THR A 1099 -55.19 3.86 -3.73
N THR A 1100 -55.39 2.56 -3.78
CA THR A 1100 -54.25 1.61 -3.93
C THR A 1100 -53.43 1.77 -5.23
N PRO A 1101 -52.09 1.95 -5.17
CA PRO A 1101 -51.23 1.83 -6.35
C PRO A 1101 -51.50 0.55 -7.15
N LEU A 1102 -51.51 0.66 -8.48
CA LEU A 1102 -51.70 -0.48 -9.38
C LEU A 1102 -50.36 -1.17 -9.61
N VAL A 1103 -50.25 -2.41 -9.14
CA VAL A 1103 -49.08 -3.27 -9.44
C VAL A 1103 -49.36 -4.08 -10.70
N VAL A 1104 -48.61 -3.81 -11.77
CA VAL A 1104 -48.64 -4.59 -13.02
C VAL A 1104 -47.53 -5.62 -12.99
N ARG A 1105 -47.87 -6.90 -13.20
CA ARG A 1105 -46.91 -8.02 -13.28
C ARG A 1105 -46.89 -8.57 -14.71
N PRO A 1106 -45.83 -8.30 -15.51
CA PRO A 1106 -45.85 -8.63 -16.94
C PRO A 1106 -46.04 -10.12 -17.27
N LEU A 1107 -45.49 -11.00 -16.43
CA LEU A 1107 -45.60 -12.46 -16.60
C LEU A 1107 -47.04 -13.00 -16.38
N ASP A 1108 -47.91 -12.33 -15.63
CA ASP A 1108 -49.21 -12.89 -15.23
C ASP A 1108 -50.09 -13.28 -16.44
N THR A 1109 -50.14 -12.46 -17.50
CA THR A 1109 -50.90 -12.75 -18.73
C THR A 1109 -50.31 -13.93 -19.50
N ALA A 1110 -48.99 -13.95 -19.69
CA ALA A 1110 -48.29 -14.99 -20.43
C ALA A 1110 -48.36 -16.34 -19.70
N TRP A 1111 -48.14 -16.33 -18.38
CA TRP A 1111 -48.27 -17.50 -17.53
C TRP A 1111 -49.69 -18.06 -17.52
N LYS A 1112 -50.72 -17.19 -17.44
CA LYS A 1112 -52.13 -17.62 -17.51
C LYS A 1112 -52.49 -18.26 -18.85
N LYS A 1113 -51.80 -17.94 -19.95
CA LYS A 1113 -51.91 -18.64 -21.24
C LYS A 1113 -51.19 -19.99 -21.18
N LEU A 1114 -49.95 -20.04 -20.67
CA LEU A 1114 -49.16 -21.27 -20.52
C LEU A 1114 -49.82 -22.31 -19.58
N SER A 1115 -50.38 -21.89 -18.45
CA SER A 1115 -51.01 -22.77 -17.46
C SER A 1115 -52.29 -23.45 -17.95
N GLN A 1116 -52.82 -23.06 -19.11
CA GLN A 1116 -53.95 -23.73 -19.76
C GLN A 1116 -53.49 -24.98 -20.56
N LEU A 1117 -52.18 -25.17 -20.76
CA LEU A 1117 -51.58 -26.36 -21.39
C LEU A 1117 -51.48 -27.55 -20.41
N ASN A 1118 -52.43 -27.67 -19.48
CA ASN A 1118 -52.47 -28.65 -18.41
C ASN A 1118 -53.22 -29.96 -18.77
N SER A 1119 -53.50 -30.19 -20.06
CA SER A 1119 -54.12 -31.41 -20.56
C SER A 1119 -53.53 -31.84 -21.89
N THR A 1120 -53.57 -33.15 -22.18
CA THR A 1120 -53.12 -33.72 -23.46
C THR A 1120 -53.87 -33.11 -24.65
N GLU A 1121 -55.16 -32.82 -24.50
CA GLU A 1121 -55.98 -32.16 -25.52
C GLU A 1121 -55.48 -30.73 -25.78
N ASN A 1122 -55.28 -29.93 -24.73
CA ASN A 1122 -54.80 -28.55 -24.87
C ASN A 1122 -53.38 -28.49 -25.45
N LEU A 1123 -52.48 -29.39 -25.06
CA LEU A 1123 -51.12 -29.48 -25.61
C LEU A 1123 -51.13 -29.85 -27.10
N ARG A 1124 -51.92 -30.86 -27.51
CA ARG A 1124 -52.00 -31.28 -28.93
C ARG A 1124 -52.81 -30.31 -29.80
N ALA A 1125 -53.71 -29.51 -29.20
CA ALA A 1125 -54.45 -28.45 -29.88
C ALA A 1125 -53.70 -27.11 -29.95
N ALA A 1126 -52.68 -26.90 -29.12
CA ALA A 1126 -51.89 -25.69 -29.10
C ALA A 1126 -51.11 -25.49 -30.41
N LYS A 1127 -51.12 -24.25 -30.90
CA LYS A 1127 -50.44 -23.85 -32.13
C LYS A 1127 -49.69 -22.54 -31.92
N VAL A 1128 -48.57 -22.40 -32.62
CA VAL A 1128 -47.79 -21.16 -32.67
C VAL A 1128 -47.79 -20.60 -34.09
N PRO A 1129 -47.83 -19.26 -34.28
CA PRO A 1129 -47.71 -18.66 -35.60
C PRO A 1129 -46.28 -18.82 -36.13
N THR A 1130 -46.13 -19.10 -37.43
CA THR A 1130 -44.81 -19.23 -38.08
C THR A 1130 -44.23 -17.89 -38.53
N ASP A 1131 -45.10 -16.95 -38.90
CA ASP A 1131 -44.73 -15.67 -39.52
C ASP A 1131 -45.02 -14.50 -38.56
N ILE A 1132 -44.23 -14.40 -37.49
CA ILE A 1132 -44.33 -13.32 -36.50
C ILE A 1132 -43.54 -12.10 -36.98
N VAL A 1133 -44.12 -10.91 -36.83
CA VAL A 1133 -43.48 -9.61 -37.07
C VAL A 1133 -43.67 -8.71 -35.84
N ALA A 1134 -42.93 -7.61 -35.72
CA ALA A 1134 -43.14 -6.69 -34.60
C ALA A 1134 -44.58 -6.15 -34.57
N GLY A 1135 -45.13 -6.02 -33.36
CA GLY A 1135 -46.56 -5.75 -33.14
C GLY A 1135 -47.49 -6.96 -33.33
N GLY A 1136 -46.99 -8.15 -33.65
CA GLY A 1136 -47.74 -9.41 -33.63
C GLY A 1136 -47.72 -10.14 -34.97
N VAL A 1137 -48.84 -10.13 -35.69
CA VAL A 1137 -48.95 -10.80 -37.00
C VAL A 1137 -49.67 -9.93 -38.02
N LEU A 1138 -49.13 -9.88 -39.23
CA LEU A 1138 -49.66 -9.14 -40.36
C LEU A 1138 -50.33 -10.08 -41.39
N GLY A 1139 -51.66 -10.12 -41.41
CA GLY A 1139 -52.44 -10.91 -42.37
C GLY A 1139 -52.87 -12.28 -41.82
N SER A 1140 -53.07 -13.25 -42.71
CA SER A 1140 -53.39 -14.64 -42.32
C SER A 1140 -52.11 -15.45 -42.12
N THR A 1141 -51.78 -15.78 -40.88
CA THR A 1141 -50.60 -16.60 -40.56
C THR A 1141 -50.79 -18.06 -40.91
N GLU A 1142 -49.72 -18.69 -41.37
CA GLU A 1142 -49.55 -20.12 -41.16
C GLU A 1142 -49.26 -20.38 -39.66
N THR A 1143 -49.69 -21.56 -39.19
CA THR A 1143 -49.54 -21.96 -37.78
C THR A 1143 -49.07 -23.40 -37.73
N THR A 1144 -48.04 -23.67 -36.93
CA THR A 1144 -47.57 -25.03 -36.66
C THR A 1144 -48.08 -25.49 -35.29
N SER A 1145 -48.26 -26.80 -35.12
CA SER A 1145 -48.60 -27.38 -33.81
C SER A 1145 -47.43 -27.20 -32.84
N LEU A 1146 -47.71 -26.86 -31.59
CA LEU A 1146 -46.70 -26.73 -30.53
C LEU A 1146 -46.08 -28.09 -30.17
N VAL A 1147 -46.87 -29.16 -30.28
CA VAL A 1147 -46.46 -30.56 -30.03
C VAL A 1147 -46.57 -31.34 -31.33
N ASP A 1148 -45.53 -32.09 -31.68
CA ASP A 1148 -45.56 -32.98 -32.85
C ASP A 1148 -46.61 -34.09 -32.66
N SER A 1149 -47.35 -34.37 -33.73
CA SER A 1149 -48.21 -35.54 -33.86
C SER A 1149 -47.53 -36.88 -33.56
N ALA A 1150 -46.21 -36.98 -33.73
CA ALA A 1150 -45.40 -38.16 -33.46
C ALA A 1150 -44.89 -38.29 -32.01
N ALA A 1151 -45.09 -37.27 -31.15
CA ALA A 1151 -44.70 -37.33 -29.75
C ALA A 1151 -45.54 -38.37 -28.98
N ASP A 1152 -44.91 -39.16 -28.10
CA ASP A 1152 -45.56 -40.24 -27.35
C ASP A 1152 -46.63 -39.71 -26.39
N ASP A 1153 -47.78 -40.40 -26.30
CA ASP A 1153 -48.89 -39.97 -25.44
C ASP A 1153 -48.52 -39.93 -23.95
N SER A 1154 -47.58 -40.77 -23.50
CA SER A 1154 -47.12 -40.77 -22.10
C SER A 1154 -46.27 -39.55 -21.76
N ASP A 1155 -45.41 -39.10 -22.69
CA ASP A 1155 -44.64 -37.87 -22.54
C ASP A 1155 -45.57 -36.64 -22.54
N VAL A 1156 -46.54 -36.57 -23.46
CA VAL A 1156 -47.50 -35.46 -23.50
C VAL A 1156 -48.40 -35.45 -22.24
N GLN A 1157 -48.78 -36.62 -21.72
CA GLN A 1157 -49.53 -36.71 -20.47
C GLN A 1157 -48.68 -36.31 -19.25
N ALA A 1158 -47.40 -36.66 -19.21
CA ALA A 1158 -46.47 -36.22 -18.16
C ALA A 1158 -46.25 -34.70 -18.20
N THR A 1159 -46.07 -34.11 -19.40
CA THR A 1159 -45.97 -32.66 -19.60
C THR A 1159 -47.24 -31.94 -19.14
N ALA A 1160 -48.43 -32.45 -19.50
CA ALA A 1160 -49.70 -31.90 -19.04
C ALA A 1160 -49.81 -31.87 -17.51
N ALA A 1161 -49.45 -32.97 -16.84
CA ALA A 1161 -49.46 -33.06 -15.38
C ALA A 1161 -48.44 -32.13 -14.72
N ALA A 1162 -47.25 -31.95 -15.33
CA ALA A 1162 -46.27 -30.98 -14.86
C ALA A 1162 -46.77 -29.53 -14.99
N MET A 1163 -47.44 -29.19 -16.10
CA MET A 1163 -48.05 -27.87 -16.29
C MET A 1163 -49.19 -27.59 -15.30
N ASP A 1164 -49.98 -28.60 -14.94
CA ASP A 1164 -51.04 -28.48 -13.91
C ASP A 1164 -50.46 -28.21 -12.50
N GLN A 1165 -49.38 -28.92 -12.16
CA GLN A 1165 -48.63 -28.70 -10.91
C GLN A 1165 -48.01 -27.30 -10.88
N LEU A 1166 -47.36 -26.88 -11.97
CA LEU A 1166 -46.78 -25.54 -12.11
C LEU A 1166 -47.85 -24.43 -11.97
N GLY A 1167 -49.02 -24.60 -12.61
CA GLY A 1167 -50.16 -23.67 -12.47
C GLY A 1167 -50.66 -23.58 -11.02
N THR A 1168 -50.69 -24.71 -10.32
CA THR A 1168 -51.06 -24.79 -8.89
C THR A 1168 -50.04 -24.07 -8.00
N THR A 1169 -48.74 -24.31 -8.21
CA THR A 1169 -47.65 -23.64 -7.46
C THR A 1169 -47.61 -22.14 -7.73
N TRP A 1170 -47.81 -21.71 -8.97
CA TRP A 1170 -47.89 -20.27 -9.28
C TRP A 1170 -49.06 -19.59 -8.56
N SER A 1171 -50.23 -20.25 -8.51
CA SER A 1171 -51.40 -19.74 -7.78
C SER A 1171 -51.16 -19.63 -6.26
N SER A 1172 -50.33 -20.51 -5.68
CA SER A 1172 -49.96 -20.45 -4.27
C SER A 1172 -48.87 -19.39 -3.96
N ILE A 1173 -48.04 -19.04 -4.95
CA ILE A 1173 -47.12 -17.90 -4.91
C ILE A 1173 -47.90 -16.58 -4.99
N GLN A 1174 -48.78 -16.40 -5.98
CA GLN A 1174 -49.59 -15.18 -6.16
C GLN A 1174 -50.51 -14.89 -4.96
N SER A 1175 -51.02 -15.93 -4.28
CA SER A 1175 -51.87 -15.77 -3.09
C SER A 1175 -51.10 -15.59 -1.78
N GLY A 1176 -49.76 -15.58 -1.80
CA GLY A 1176 -48.93 -15.43 -0.61
C GLY A 1176 -49.02 -16.59 0.40
N THR A 1177 -49.66 -17.70 0.02
CA THR A 1177 -49.90 -18.85 0.92
C THR A 1177 -48.68 -19.75 1.10
N THR A 1178 -47.66 -19.60 0.23
CA THR A 1178 -46.41 -20.37 0.31
C THR A 1178 -45.24 -19.44 0.64
N ARG A 1179 -44.72 -19.49 1.88
CA ARG A 1179 -43.36 -19.01 2.14
C ARG A 1179 -42.39 -20.01 1.52
N ALA A 1180 -41.67 -19.59 0.47
CA ALA A 1180 -40.59 -20.39 -0.09
C ALA A 1180 -39.55 -20.68 1.00
N LEU A 1181 -39.30 -21.97 1.25
CA LEU A 1181 -38.16 -22.41 2.05
C LEU A 1181 -36.89 -22.12 1.26
N VAL A 1182 -36.24 -20.99 1.55
CA VAL A 1182 -34.92 -20.64 1.01
C VAL A 1182 -33.89 -21.60 1.61
N ARG A 1183 -33.75 -22.77 0.98
CA ARG A 1183 -32.54 -23.58 1.03
C ARG A 1183 -31.69 -23.19 -0.17
N ASN A 1184 -30.48 -22.69 0.07
CA ASN A 1184 -29.47 -22.47 -0.96
C ASN A 1184 -29.32 -23.74 -1.82
N ARG A 1185 -29.85 -23.67 -3.05
CA ARG A 1185 -29.57 -24.57 -4.15
C ARG A 1185 -29.29 -23.68 -5.36
N GLY A 1186 -28.22 -24.02 -6.09
CA GLY A 1186 -27.46 -23.13 -6.96
C GLY A 1186 -28.26 -22.20 -7.86
N VAL A 1187 -27.68 -21.02 -8.09
CA VAL A 1187 -28.05 -20.11 -9.18
C VAL A 1187 -28.00 -20.87 -10.50
N VAL A 1188 -29.02 -20.72 -11.34
CA VAL A 1188 -29.02 -21.22 -12.72
C VAL A 1188 -28.27 -20.18 -13.57
N PRO A 1189 -27.18 -20.55 -14.27
CA PRO A 1189 -26.48 -19.63 -15.17
C PRO A 1189 -27.37 -19.16 -16.32
N ALA A 1190 -27.09 -17.97 -16.86
CA ALA A 1190 -27.72 -17.50 -18.10
C ALA A 1190 -27.28 -18.33 -19.33
N SER A 1191 -26.14 -19.03 -19.24
CA SER A 1191 -25.52 -19.83 -20.31
C SER A 1191 -26.20 -21.19 -20.56
N PHE A 1192 -27.53 -21.25 -20.52
CA PHE A 1192 -28.30 -22.46 -20.84
C PHE A 1192 -29.23 -22.27 -22.06
N TYR A 1193 -28.79 -21.43 -23.02
CA TYR A 1193 -29.27 -21.37 -24.40
C TYR A 1193 -28.12 -21.06 -25.36
#